data_AF-A0A518I7Q0-F1
#
_entry.id   AF-A0A518I7Q0-F1
#
_cell.length_a   1.000
_cell.length_b   1.000
_cell.length_c   1.000
_cell.angle_alpha   90.00
_cell.angle_beta   90.00
_cell.angle_gamma   90.00
#
_symmetry.space_group_name_H-M   'P 1'
#
loop_
_entity.id
_entity.type
_entity.pdbx_description
1 polymer ?
#
loop_
_entity_poly.entity_id
_entity_poly.type
_entity_poly.pdbx_seq_one_letter_code
_entity_poly.pdbx_strand_id
1 'polypeptide(L)'
;MPSKIGKLIQGRSIFLVVLILELLGASELRAESFKANFDDTSRVSWQVRIDSSQAQKKWHVRNTTVPHAGAACEHLQIVTGNLGSLIELSHRLPSSRIINELTASLWFKSNRRGTRIGLEAVLPHQIDPETGAMARIYLIGDTYTDEGKWQELRCTTTDTLVNQSVGLLRGRSKLRQVDTRDMYVERVLIVTRSSSDKVEFLMDDLKLSPIVHPNQRVLETAAALNKQNAKPIVEFLLDRVQLQGTPMFPRMSRFHGEDLAELKQAGLNVIWAPKFDDYNFLSQLRSQGLWAMATPPRPKDEHGDFLASRDATLIPFDEQTAPIIFWNLGTQIPGKQWDEIRSRVGQIQSADQQFKRPIMADVLGKERQIAREVSMIGSSPHILNSDISLLEYRDTLIDKTRIAPGRFLWTWIQTEPTSANARWRSLSNKSPIIIEPEQIRMQTYATLSAGCRGNAYWTTTRLDDTTIPGALERKLVIRQLNMEIDLIEHWLATGSVISHVPFSLQQKESPRIKQLSAAFKNSGAKRLLRDELLSEREMLIQRENQARQEMQAAIIHSEYGTLILPVWYREGTQFVPDQLAGNDATIVIPGGNVSASVWELSTTEIKNLERKRVNGGVQITIPKFDMTSIIIMTSDQGLIQKLRNKVAALSRPSAETCVQLCQAKLERCQKTNGELVQLGVSQIARMDGPAILNRAQSLAKQAETALAAQDFHAARTHARDSMQMLRILQRSQWREATRTLSSAMSSPYTVSYSTLPDHWKMVSKIGRSGKNIEANLLRSGDFEDIDTWVVEGWTHEQNAIEGTQTIAELYPRDKKSGDFSLRLLAAPLSRNQMPVHIEGPLVKVTTPPLAVRSGQIVHVTGWVKVSSPIIGNPQGATFQDSIMGPGGALHWNLQSGWQKIDLIREVPQTDNLILTLSLNGMGSILFDDLRVIAYTPEPKPYQQINAAETPPLLQSADENSSGFNLLKKLPKLGPFPEKP
;
A
#
# COMPACT_ATOMS: atom_id res chain seq x y z
N MET A 1 -45.00 -41.29 -41.50
CA MET A 1 -46.47 -41.14 -41.40
C MET A 1 -46.90 -41.46 -39.97
N PRO A 2 -47.96 -40.85 -39.41
CA PRO A 2 -48.90 -39.94 -40.07
C PRO A 2 -49.26 -38.68 -39.24
N SER A 3 -49.56 -37.58 -39.92
CA SER A 3 -50.92 -36.98 -40.05
C SER A 3 -51.11 -35.79 -39.10
N LYS A 4 -51.64 -34.63 -39.50
CA LYS A 4 -52.48 -34.19 -40.63
C LYS A 4 -52.39 -32.66 -40.58
N ILE A 5 -52.04 -31.92 -41.64
CA ILE A 5 -52.83 -31.61 -42.84
C ILE A 5 -54.28 -31.21 -42.49
N GLY A 6 -54.62 -29.93 -42.66
CA GLY A 6 -56.00 -29.53 -42.92
C GLY A 6 -56.32 -28.07 -42.64
N LYS A 7 -56.54 -27.31 -43.73
CA LYS A 7 -57.10 -25.95 -43.85
C LYS A 7 -56.03 -24.85 -43.71
N LEU A 8 -55.70 -24.08 -44.75
CA LEU A 8 -56.61 -23.24 -45.52
C LEU A 8 -56.19 -23.15 -47.00
N ILE A 9 -57.02 -23.69 -47.88
CA ILE A 9 -57.10 -23.31 -49.29
C ILE A 9 -58.25 -22.30 -49.37
N GLN A 10 -57.92 -21.02 -49.48
CA GLN A 10 -58.70 -20.00 -50.19
C GLN A 10 -57.82 -18.75 -50.30
N GLY A 11 -57.40 -18.42 -51.52
CA GLY A 11 -56.46 -17.32 -51.81
C GLY A 11 -55.61 -17.50 -53.06
N ARG A 12 -55.77 -18.60 -53.81
CA ARG A 12 -55.11 -18.83 -55.11
C ARG A 12 -55.98 -18.33 -56.27
N SER A 13 -56.08 -17.00 -56.43
CA SER A 13 -56.49 -16.38 -57.71
C SER A 13 -55.87 -15.01 -57.99
N ILE A 14 -55.09 -14.42 -57.06
CA ILE A 14 -54.49 -13.07 -57.26
C ILE A 14 -53.00 -13.13 -57.61
N PHE A 15 -52.34 -14.29 -57.46
CA PHE A 15 -50.90 -14.42 -57.68
C PHE A 15 -50.45 -14.54 -59.15
N LEU A 16 -51.36 -14.72 -60.11
CA LEU A 16 -50.97 -14.95 -61.50
C LEU A 16 -50.70 -13.65 -62.29
N VAL A 17 -51.18 -12.49 -61.80
CA VAL A 17 -50.97 -11.19 -62.48
C VAL A 17 -49.72 -10.46 -61.96
N VAL A 18 -49.27 -10.76 -60.74
CA VAL A 18 -48.01 -10.21 -60.19
C VAL A 18 -46.79 -10.92 -60.77
N LEU A 19 -46.90 -12.20 -61.15
CA LEU A 19 -45.77 -12.99 -61.66
C LEU A 19 -45.32 -12.60 -63.08
N ILE A 20 -46.14 -11.87 -63.85
CA ILE A 20 -45.78 -11.44 -65.21
C ILE A 20 -45.22 -10.00 -65.24
N LEU A 21 -45.39 -9.21 -64.17
CA LEU A 21 -44.72 -7.91 -64.03
C LEU A 21 -43.33 -7.99 -63.37
N GLU A 22 -42.99 -9.09 -62.68
CA GLU A 22 -41.64 -9.29 -62.10
C GLU A 22 -40.60 -9.83 -63.10
N LEU A 23 -41.01 -10.23 -64.31
CA LEU A 23 -40.11 -10.77 -65.34
C LEU A 23 -39.48 -9.72 -66.28
N LEU A 24 -39.63 -8.42 -65.97
CA LEU A 24 -38.98 -7.31 -66.68
C LEU A 24 -38.08 -6.43 -65.79
N GLY A 25 -37.65 -6.94 -64.64
CA GLY A 25 -36.59 -6.34 -63.84
C GLY A 25 -35.22 -6.93 -64.20
N ALA A 26 -34.65 -6.54 -65.34
CA ALA A 26 -33.23 -6.74 -65.58
C ALA A 26 -32.44 -5.97 -64.50
N SER A 27 -32.04 -6.68 -63.44
CA SER A 27 -31.11 -6.16 -62.44
C SER A 27 -29.73 -6.13 -63.10
N GLU A 28 -29.36 -4.97 -63.64
CA GLU A 28 -27.95 -4.66 -63.86
C GLU A 28 -27.22 -4.86 -62.52
N LEU A 29 -26.40 -5.91 -62.43
CA LEU A 29 -25.40 -6.07 -61.36
C LEU A 29 -24.39 -4.93 -61.51
N ARG A 30 -24.68 -3.76 -60.93
CA ARG A 30 -23.71 -2.68 -60.83
C ARG A 30 -22.66 -3.06 -59.78
N ALA A 31 -21.39 -3.09 -60.19
CA ALA A 31 -20.27 -3.23 -59.29
C ALA A 31 -20.32 -2.13 -58.21
N GLU A 32 -20.28 -2.52 -56.94
CA GLU A 32 -20.29 -1.58 -55.81
C GLU A 32 -18.96 -0.80 -55.81
N SER A 33 -19.04 0.53 -55.71
CA SER A 33 -17.89 1.42 -55.69
C SER A 33 -17.95 2.35 -54.49
N PHE A 34 -16.82 2.54 -53.81
CA PHE A 34 -16.70 3.48 -52.71
C PHE A 34 -16.10 4.79 -53.21
N LYS A 35 -16.68 5.92 -52.78
CA LYS A 35 -16.17 7.25 -53.06
C LYS A 35 -16.18 8.09 -51.78
N ALA A 36 -15.04 8.69 -51.43
CA ALA A 36 -14.92 9.68 -50.36
C ALA A 36 -14.50 11.03 -50.96
N ASN A 37 -15.41 12.01 -50.90
CA ASN A 37 -15.23 13.35 -51.46
C ASN A 37 -14.66 14.37 -50.47
N PHE A 38 -14.51 14.00 -49.19
CA PHE A 38 -13.88 14.87 -48.18
C PHE A 38 -14.58 16.22 -47.89
N ASP A 39 -15.85 16.38 -48.29
CA ASP A 39 -16.65 17.61 -48.16
C ASP A 39 -17.07 17.98 -46.71
N ASP A 40 -17.04 17.04 -45.76
CA ASP A 40 -17.41 17.27 -44.36
C ASP A 40 -16.30 18.05 -43.61
N THR A 41 -16.54 19.34 -43.36
CA THR A 41 -15.58 20.26 -42.74
C THR A 41 -15.38 20.04 -41.24
N SER A 42 -16.22 19.22 -40.58
CA SER A 42 -16.16 19.03 -39.12
C SER A 42 -15.07 18.07 -38.64
N ARG A 43 -14.55 17.21 -39.53
CA ARG A 43 -13.64 16.12 -39.16
C ARG A 43 -12.72 15.66 -40.31
N VAL A 44 -11.45 15.45 -39.97
CA VAL A 44 -10.43 14.83 -40.84
C VAL A 44 -10.56 13.30 -40.79
N SER A 45 -10.24 12.61 -41.89
CA SER A 45 -10.44 11.15 -42.00
C SER A 45 -9.17 10.34 -42.25
N TRP A 46 -8.06 10.97 -42.64
CA TRP A 46 -6.76 10.31 -42.72
C TRP A 46 -6.11 10.20 -41.34
N GLN A 47 -5.35 9.13 -41.11
CA GLN A 47 -4.52 8.94 -39.93
C GLN A 47 -3.05 9.10 -40.32
N VAL A 48 -2.27 9.74 -39.47
CA VAL A 48 -0.87 10.09 -39.74
C VAL A 48 0.02 9.34 -38.75
N ARG A 49 0.95 8.54 -39.27
CA ARG A 49 2.00 7.89 -38.48
C ARG A 49 3.36 8.49 -38.85
N ILE A 50 3.99 9.10 -37.85
CA ILE A 50 5.32 9.72 -37.94
C ILE A 50 6.11 9.40 -36.67
N ASP A 51 7.44 9.35 -36.76
CA ASP A 51 8.31 9.26 -35.59
C ASP A 51 8.39 10.64 -34.90
N SER A 52 7.86 10.73 -33.67
CA SER A 52 7.79 11.97 -32.91
C SER A 52 9.15 12.56 -32.54
N SER A 53 10.23 11.79 -32.65
CA SER A 53 11.60 12.29 -32.47
C SER A 53 12.15 13.01 -33.71
N GLN A 54 11.56 12.77 -34.89
CA GLN A 54 12.08 13.23 -36.19
C GLN A 54 11.13 14.18 -36.93
N ALA A 55 9.82 14.13 -36.65
CA ALA A 55 8.80 14.93 -37.33
C ALA A 55 7.66 15.33 -36.41
N GLN A 56 7.08 16.51 -36.66
CA GLN A 56 5.94 17.04 -35.93
C GLN A 56 4.82 17.44 -36.88
N LYS A 57 3.59 17.02 -36.55
CA LYS A 57 2.38 17.46 -37.24
C LYS A 57 2.08 18.91 -36.84
N LYS A 58 2.09 19.83 -37.81
CA LYS A 58 1.83 21.25 -37.53
C LYS A 58 0.33 21.56 -37.57
N TRP A 59 -0.36 21.07 -38.60
CA TRP A 59 -1.81 21.20 -38.73
C TRP A 59 -2.35 20.14 -39.70
N HIS A 60 -3.58 19.75 -39.46
CA HIS A 60 -4.30 18.72 -40.20
C HIS A 60 -5.78 19.08 -40.17
N VAL A 61 -6.27 19.60 -41.28
CA VAL A 61 -7.57 20.27 -41.37
C VAL A 61 -8.25 19.97 -42.70
N ARG A 62 -9.54 20.27 -42.78
CA ARG A 62 -10.27 20.36 -44.05
C ARG A 62 -10.00 21.73 -44.67
N ASN A 63 -9.48 21.75 -45.89
CA ASN A 63 -9.15 22.97 -46.62
C ASN A 63 -10.16 23.22 -47.74
N THR A 64 -10.88 24.33 -47.65
CA THR A 64 -11.90 24.78 -48.60
C THR A 64 -11.36 25.70 -49.70
N THR A 65 -10.09 26.12 -49.60
CA THR A 65 -9.50 27.13 -50.51
C THR A 65 -8.92 26.53 -51.79
N VAL A 66 -8.49 25.27 -51.76
CA VAL A 66 -7.85 24.60 -52.90
C VAL A 66 -8.33 23.14 -53.08
N PRO A 67 -9.65 22.84 -53.09
CA PRO A 67 -10.13 21.49 -53.38
C PRO A 67 -9.86 21.11 -54.84
N HIS A 68 -9.76 19.81 -55.13
CA HIS A 68 -9.74 19.29 -56.50
C HIS A 68 -11.18 19.17 -57.02
N ALA A 69 -12.07 18.60 -56.20
CA ALA A 69 -13.49 18.49 -56.49
C ALA A 69 -14.31 18.64 -55.19
N GLY A 70 -15.56 19.10 -55.28
CA GLY A 70 -16.39 19.31 -54.09
C GLY A 70 -16.07 20.60 -53.33
N ALA A 71 -16.43 20.64 -52.05
CA ALA A 71 -16.38 21.81 -51.17
C ALA A 71 -15.08 21.90 -50.36
N ALA A 72 -14.39 20.78 -50.11
CA ALA A 72 -13.17 20.75 -49.32
C ALA A 72 -12.27 19.56 -49.68
N CYS A 73 -10.96 19.71 -49.48
CA CYS A 73 -10.00 18.61 -49.51
C CYS A 73 -9.36 18.42 -48.12
N GLU A 74 -8.75 17.26 -47.87
CA GLU A 74 -7.98 17.09 -46.63
C GLU A 74 -6.56 17.61 -46.79
N HIS A 75 -6.15 18.49 -45.87
CA HIS A 75 -4.86 19.15 -45.93
C HIS A 75 -4.03 18.86 -44.67
N LEU A 76 -2.81 18.37 -44.88
CA LEU A 76 -1.86 18.01 -43.83
C LEU A 76 -0.50 18.65 -44.09
N GLN A 77 0.04 19.32 -43.07
CA GLN A 77 1.41 19.84 -43.09
C GLN A 77 2.25 19.25 -41.95
N ILE A 78 3.41 18.71 -42.32
CA ILE A 78 4.37 18.07 -41.43
C ILE A 78 5.69 18.82 -41.51
N VAL A 79 6.26 19.13 -40.34
CA VAL A 79 7.60 19.71 -40.22
C VAL A 79 8.55 18.59 -39.82
N THR A 80 9.66 18.42 -40.51
CA THR A 80 10.65 17.37 -40.20
C THR A 80 11.98 17.98 -39.80
N GLY A 81 12.57 17.48 -38.71
CA GLY A 81 13.86 17.95 -38.20
C GLY A 81 15.06 17.21 -38.80
N ASN A 82 14.81 16.10 -39.49
CA ASN A 82 15.83 15.25 -40.09
C ASN A 82 15.39 14.76 -41.47
N LEU A 83 16.30 14.83 -42.44
CA LEU A 83 16.07 14.40 -43.82
C LEU A 83 16.03 12.87 -43.88
N GLY A 84 15.00 12.31 -44.52
CA GLY A 84 14.81 10.87 -44.74
C GLY A 84 13.78 10.19 -43.83
N SER A 85 13.08 10.92 -42.98
CA SER A 85 12.07 10.36 -42.07
C SER A 85 10.87 9.78 -42.83
N LEU A 86 10.42 8.59 -42.44
CA LEU A 86 9.27 7.94 -43.08
C LEU A 86 7.97 8.58 -42.58
N ILE A 87 7.12 8.97 -43.52
CA ILE A 87 5.78 9.50 -43.27
C ILE A 87 4.79 8.55 -43.91
N GLU A 88 3.88 8.02 -43.10
CA GLU A 88 2.82 7.11 -43.54
C GLU A 88 1.45 7.73 -43.20
N LEU A 89 0.60 7.85 -44.22
CA LEU A 89 -0.80 8.28 -44.08
C LEU A 89 -1.68 7.09 -44.42
N SER A 90 -2.71 6.83 -43.62
CA SER A 90 -3.65 5.74 -43.86
C SER A 90 -5.10 6.20 -43.81
N HIS A 91 -5.93 5.71 -44.71
CA HIS A 91 -7.38 5.94 -44.71
C HIS A 91 -8.14 4.61 -44.76
N ARG A 92 -9.23 4.50 -44.00
CA ARG A 92 -10.05 3.30 -43.95
C ARG A 92 -10.87 3.16 -45.23
N LEU A 93 -10.88 1.96 -45.79
CA LEU A 93 -11.69 1.56 -46.93
C LEU A 93 -12.74 0.52 -46.47
N PRO A 94 -13.86 0.36 -47.19
CA PRO A 94 -14.68 -0.83 -47.03
C PRO A 94 -13.85 -2.08 -47.37
N SER A 95 -14.03 -3.13 -46.59
CA SER A 95 -13.29 -4.39 -46.78
C SER A 95 -13.63 -4.99 -48.14
N SER A 96 -12.62 -5.21 -48.99
CA SER A 96 -12.79 -5.85 -50.30
C SER A 96 -11.80 -6.99 -50.47
N ARG A 97 -12.24 -8.11 -51.02
CA ARG A 97 -11.36 -9.19 -51.49
C ARG A 97 -10.44 -8.66 -52.57
N ILE A 98 -9.26 -9.25 -52.65
CA ILE A 98 -8.30 -8.94 -53.69
C ILE A 98 -8.69 -9.70 -54.95
N ILE A 99 -9.00 -8.95 -55.99
CA ILE A 99 -9.30 -9.45 -57.34
C ILE A 99 -8.35 -8.77 -58.31
N ASN A 100 -7.98 -9.47 -59.37
CA ASN A 100 -7.21 -8.88 -60.45
C ASN A 100 -8.14 -7.84 -61.11
N GLU A 101 -7.85 -6.53 -60.92
CA GLU A 101 -8.63 -5.32 -61.31
C GLU A 101 -9.11 -4.41 -60.15
N LEU A 102 -9.00 -4.80 -58.87
CA LEU A 102 -9.36 -3.89 -57.75
C LEU A 102 -8.45 -2.64 -57.78
N THR A 103 -9.05 -1.49 -58.02
CA THR A 103 -8.34 -0.22 -58.22
C THR A 103 -8.73 0.79 -57.16
N ALA A 104 -7.74 1.29 -56.42
CA ALA A 104 -7.87 2.48 -55.59
C ALA A 104 -7.28 3.68 -56.32
N SER A 105 -8.04 4.77 -56.47
CA SER A 105 -7.56 6.04 -57.02
C SER A 105 -7.73 7.19 -56.04
N LEU A 106 -6.73 8.07 -55.97
CA LEU A 106 -6.74 9.25 -55.11
C LEU A 106 -6.17 10.43 -55.88
N TRP A 107 -6.86 11.58 -55.85
CA TRP A 107 -6.26 12.83 -56.28
C TRP A 107 -5.36 13.35 -55.17
N PHE A 108 -4.10 13.58 -55.52
CA PHE A 108 -3.07 13.95 -54.58
C PHE A 108 -2.27 15.14 -55.10
N LYS A 109 -1.97 16.08 -54.21
CA LYS A 109 -1.11 17.23 -54.48
C LYS A 109 -0.15 17.40 -53.33
N SER A 110 1.13 17.54 -53.64
CA SER A 110 2.17 17.74 -52.63
C SER A 110 3.27 18.64 -53.16
N ASN A 111 3.97 19.30 -52.24
CA ASN A 111 5.22 20.01 -52.52
C ASN A 111 6.44 19.05 -52.61
N ARG A 112 6.22 17.73 -52.70
CA ARG A 112 7.28 16.72 -52.79
C ARG A 112 6.95 15.62 -53.79
N ARG A 113 7.93 15.26 -54.60
CA ARG A 113 7.91 14.09 -55.50
C ARG A 113 8.29 12.82 -54.73
N GLY A 114 7.94 11.66 -55.28
CA GLY A 114 8.35 10.36 -54.71
C GLY A 114 7.39 9.76 -53.69
N THR A 115 6.26 10.43 -53.41
CA THR A 115 5.18 9.88 -52.60
C THR A 115 4.46 8.77 -53.36
N ARG A 116 4.21 7.63 -52.71
CA ARG A 116 3.61 6.45 -53.34
C ARG A 116 2.26 6.12 -52.72
N ILE A 117 1.30 5.73 -53.54
CA ILE A 117 0.04 5.14 -53.07
C ILE A 117 0.20 3.63 -52.90
N GLY A 118 -0.51 3.05 -51.94
CA GLY A 118 -0.60 1.61 -51.81
C GLY A 118 -1.85 1.14 -51.08
N LEU A 119 -2.09 -0.17 -51.13
CA LEU A 119 -3.17 -0.83 -50.41
C LEU A 119 -2.58 -1.74 -49.33
N GLU A 120 -3.19 -1.71 -48.14
CA GLU A 120 -2.86 -2.62 -47.05
C GLU A 120 -3.76 -3.86 -47.14
N ALA A 121 -3.14 -5.01 -47.37
CA ALA A 121 -3.83 -6.29 -47.46
C ALA A 121 -3.55 -7.15 -46.22
N VAL A 122 -4.61 -7.70 -45.63
CA VAL A 122 -4.58 -8.56 -44.45
C VAL A 122 -4.64 -10.02 -44.90
N LEU A 123 -3.77 -10.86 -44.36
CA LEU A 123 -3.75 -12.31 -44.57
C LEU A 123 -4.37 -12.99 -43.34
N PRO A 124 -5.66 -13.31 -43.34
CA PRO A 124 -6.38 -13.72 -42.13
C PRO A 124 -5.93 -15.07 -41.57
N HIS A 125 -5.37 -15.94 -42.41
CA HIS A 125 -4.93 -17.29 -42.04
C HIS A 125 -3.43 -17.39 -41.77
N GLN A 126 -2.69 -16.27 -41.84
CA GLN A 126 -1.24 -16.24 -41.67
C GLN A 126 -0.86 -15.36 -40.48
N ILE A 127 -0.07 -15.92 -39.56
CA ILE A 127 0.53 -15.16 -38.45
C ILE A 127 1.94 -14.73 -38.84
N ASP A 128 2.30 -13.48 -38.55
CA ASP A 128 3.67 -12.98 -38.71
C ASP A 128 4.50 -13.33 -37.45
N PRO A 129 5.56 -14.15 -37.55
CA PRO A 129 6.35 -14.60 -36.41
C PRO A 129 7.08 -13.48 -35.65
N GLU A 130 7.32 -12.32 -36.26
CA GLU A 130 7.98 -11.19 -35.58
C GLU A 130 7.02 -10.38 -34.70
N THR A 131 5.77 -10.25 -35.12
CA THR A 131 4.78 -9.39 -34.45
C THR A 131 3.74 -10.17 -33.65
N GLY A 132 3.57 -11.47 -33.94
CA GLY A 132 2.52 -12.30 -33.35
C GLY A 132 1.11 -11.93 -33.82
N ALA A 133 0.94 -10.92 -34.67
CA ALA A 133 -0.34 -10.53 -35.26
C ALA A 133 -0.56 -11.22 -36.62
N MET A 134 -1.77 -11.07 -37.19
CA MET A 134 -2.00 -11.49 -38.57
C MET A 134 -1.06 -10.76 -39.52
N ALA A 135 -0.51 -11.49 -40.48
CA ALA A 135 0.42 -10.95 -41.46
C ALA A 135 -0.29 -9.92 -42.34
N ARG A 136 0.44 -8.84 -42.65
CA ARG A 136 0.00 -7.73 -43.49
C ARG A 136 1.01 -7.53 -44.60
N ILE A 137 0.53 -7.28 -45.82
CA ILE A 137 1.37 -6.91 -46.96
C ILE A 137 0.94 -5.56 -47.52
N TYR A 138 1.88 -4.87 -48.13
CA TYR A 138 1.67 -3.54 -48.72
C TYR A 138 1.79 -3.66 -50.24
N LEU A 139 0.68 -3.44 -50.95
CA LEU A 139 0.63 -3.42 -52.40
C LEU A 139 0.90 -2.00 -52.87
N ILE A 140 2.10 -1.71 -53.40
CA ILE A 140 2.50 -0.35 -53.76
C ILE A 140 2.19 -0.07 -55.23
N GLY A 141 1.41 0.98 -55.48
CA GLY A 141 1.06 1.47 -56.82
C GLY A 141 1.90 2.65 -57.28
N ASP A 142 1.22 3.59 -57.93
CA ASP A 142 1.81 4.75 -58.60
C ASP A 142 2.63 5.64 -57.67
N THR A 143 3.54 6.39 -58.28
CA THR A 143 4.40 7.36 -57.60
C THR A 143 4.10 8.76 -58.12
N TYR A 144 3.96 9.70 -57.21
CA TYR A 144 3.73 11.10 -57.49
C TYR A 144 4.98 11.78 -58.07
N THR A 145 4.82 12.45 -59.20
CA THR A 145 5.91 13.01 -60.02
C THR A 145 5.79 14.52 -60.21
N ASP A 146 4.56 15.05 -60.34
CA ASP A 146 4.30 16.43 -60.73
C ASP A 146 4.09 17.36 -59.53
N GLU A 147 5.20 17.80 -58.93
CA GLU A 147 5.23 18.66 -57.76
C GLU A 147 4.33 19.90 -57.88
N GLY A 148 3.51 20.14 -56.86
CA GLY A 148 2.64 21.31 -56.76
C GLY A 148 1.41 21.27 -57.68
N LYS A 149 1.20 20.19 -58.44
CA LYS A 149 -0.02 19.97 -59.24
C LYS A 149 -0.84 18.81 -58.70
N TRP A 150 -2.15 18.83 -58.95
CA TRP A 150 -3.00 17.68 -58.68
C TRP A 150 -2.68 16.56 -59.68
N GLN A 151 -2.41 15.37 -59.16
CA GLN A 151 -2.14 14.16 -59.93
C GLN A 151 -2.99 13.03 -59.36
N GLU A 152 -3.64 12.26 -60.22
CA GLU A 152 -4.34 11.05 -59.79
C GLU A 152 -3.32 9.92 -59.59
N LEU A 153 -3.25 9.38 -58.39
CA LEU A 153 -2.45 8.21 -58.06
C LEU A 153 -3.33 6.97 -58.02
N ARG A 154 -2.93 5.90 -58.71
CA ARG A 154 -3.68 4.65 -58.75
C ARG A 154 -2.89 3.49 -58.17
N CYS A 155 -3.58 2.59 -57.48
CA CYS A 155 -3.06 1.29 -57.07
C CYS A 155 -4.05 0.22 -57.55
N THR A 156 -3.65 -0.54 -58.57
CA THR A 156 -4.43 -1.65 -59.11
C THR A 156 -3.82 -2.96 -58.63
N THR A 157 -4.61 -3.81 -57.98
CA THR A 157 -4.12 -5.11 -57.53
C THR A 157 -4.03 -6.06 -58.72
N THR A 158 -2.80 -6.35 -59.15
CA THR A 158 -2.50 -7.38 -60.15
C THR A 158 -1.85 -8.59 -59.48
N ASP A 159 -1.98 -9.76 -60.09
CA ASP A 159 -1.36 -10.99 -59.58
C ASP A 159 0.16 -10.85 -59.44
N THR A 160 0.80 -10.09 -60.32
CA THR A 160 2.24 -9.80 -60.26
C THR A 160 2.60 -8.99 -59.01
N LEU A 161 1.84 -7.94 -58.70
CA LEU A 161 2.07 -7.07 -57.55
C LEU A 161 1.84 -7.81 -56.22
N VAL A 162 0.80 -8.64 -56.17
CA VAL A 162 0.50 -9.49 -55.01
C VAL A 162 1.61 -10.51 -54.79
N ASN A 163 2.00 -11.25 -55.83
CA ASN A 163 3.05 -12.26 -55.73
C ASN A 163 4.41 -11.67 -55.33
N GLN A 164 4.75 -10.48 -55.84
CA GLN A 164 5.96 -9.75 -55.44
C GLN A 164 5.94 -9.41 -53.94
N SER A 165 4.81 -8.89 -53.45
CA SER A 165 4.65 -8.48 -52.05
C SER A 165 4.63 -9.68 -51.09
N VAL A 166 4.00 -10.78 -51.49
CA VAL A 166 4.03 -12.06 -50.76
C VAL A 166 5.44 -12.65 -50.75
N GLY A 167 6.21 -12.50 -51.84
CA GLY A 167 7.61 -12.90 -51.91
C GLY A 167 8.49 -12.14 -50.92
N LEU A 168 8.28 -10.81 -50.80
CA LEU A 168 8.97 -9.99 -49.80
C LEU A 168 8.64 -10.42 -48.36
N LEU A 169 7.38 -10.75 -48.08
CA LEU A 169 6.97 -11.28 -46.77
C LEU A 169 7.64 -12.64 -46.47
N ARG A 170 7.71 -13.54 -47.45
CA ARG A 170 8.43 -14.83 -47.30
C ARG A 170 9.90 -14.63 -46.95
N GLY A 171 10.56 -13.69 -47.64
CA GLY A 171 11.97 -13.35 -47.41
C GLY A 171 12.22 -12.76 -46.02
N ARG A 172 11.37 -11.82 -45.58
CA ARG A 172 11.49 -11.19 -44.25
C ARG A 172 11.24 -12.18 -43.12
N SER A 173 10.12 -12.89 -43.15
CA SER A 173 9.66 -13.71 -42.04
C SER A 173 10.19 -15.16 -42.08
N LYS A 174 11.10 -15.50 -43.02
CA LYS A 174 11.67 -16.85 -43.24
C LYS A 174 10.60 -17.97 -43.37
N LEU A 175 9.39 -17.61 -43.81
CA LEU A 175 8.28 -18.55 -43.96
C LEU A 175 8.47 -19.39 -45.23
N ARG A 176 8.46 -20.72 -45.10
CA ARG A 176 8.55 -21.64 -46.26
C ARG A 176 7.33 -21.55 -47.16
N GLN A 177 6.15 -21.32 -46.60
CA GLN A 177 4.88 -21.13 -47.31
C GLN A 177 4.07 -20.04 -46.60
N VAL A 178 3.33 -19.25 -47.39
CA VAL A 178 2.45 -18.17 -46.89
C VAL A 178 1.03 -18.49 -47.36
N ASP A 179 0.09 -18.57 -46.43
CA ASP A 179 -1.32 -18.77 -46.77
C ASP A 179 -1.95 -17.46 -47.25
N THR A 180 -2.28 -17.40 -48.54
CA THR A 180 -2.89 -16.22 -49.18
C THR A 180 -4.41 -16.33 -49.32
N ARG A 181 -5.04 -17.36 -48.74
CA ARG A 181 -6.50 -17.54 -48.83
C ARG A 181 -7.23 -16.40 -48.13
N ASP A 182 -8.37 -16.02 -48.70
CA ASP A 182 -9.26 -14.98 -48.17
C ASP A 182 -8.62 -13.62 -47.91
N MET A 183 -7.51 -13.31 -48.58
CA MET A 183 -6.85 -12.01 -48.45
C MET A 183 -7.80 -10.87 -48.87
N TYR A 184 -7.81 -9.82 -48.07
CA TYR A 184 -8.67 -8.65 -48.30
C TYR A 184 -7.93 -7.35 -47.98
N VAL A 185 -8.37 -6.27 -48.61
CA VAL A 185 -7.89 -4.90 -48.37
C VAL A 185 -8.88 -4.20 -47.44
N GLU A 186 -8.36 -3.45 -46.47
CA GLU A 186 -9.17 -2.63 -45.55
C GLU A 186 -8.73 -1.17 -45.49
N ARG A 187 -7.56 -0.83 -46.04
CA ARG A 187 -6.96 0.51 -45.95
C ARG A 187 -6.18 0.87 -47.21
N VAL A 188 -6.18 2.16 -47.52
CA VAL A 188 -5.26 2.78 -48.47
C VAL A 188 -4.16 3.50 -47.69
N LEU A 189 -2.96 3.48 -48.24
CA LEU A 189 -1.75 4.07 -47.67
C LEU A 189 -1.14 5.05 -48.64
N ILE A 190 -0.58 6.13 -48.08
CA ILE A 190 0.30 7.05 -48.77
C ILE A 190 1.61 7.07 -48.00
N VAL A 191 2.69 6.68 -48.67
CA VAL A 191 4.01 6.53 -48.05
C VAL A 191 4.99 7.46 -48.73
N THR A 192 5.73 8.24 -47.94
CA THR A 192 6.80 9.11 -48.46
C THR A 192 7.94 9.21 -47.46
N ARG A 193 9.11 9.61 -47.94
CA ARG A 193 10.27 9.94 -47.08
C ARG A 193 10.51 11.44 -47.12
N SER A 194 10.78 12.02 -45.96
CA SER A 194 11.07 13.45 -45.87
C SER A 194 12.33 13.78 -46.66
N SER A 195 12.29 14.85 -47.44
CA SER A 195 13.46 15.39 -48.14
C SER A 195 13.62 16.89 -47.89
N SER A 196 12.87 17.44 -46.93
CA SER A 196 12.88 18.85 -46.53
C SER A 196 12.26 19.03 -45.15
N ASP A 197 12.59 20.17 -44.56
CA ASP A 197 11.99 20.75 -43.36
C ASP A 197 10.45 20.82 -43.38
N LYS A 198 9.79 20.97 -44.53
CA LYS A 198 8.32 21.09 -44.64
C LYS A 198 7.75 20.23 -45.76
N VAL A 199 6.82 19.35 -45.41
CA VAL A 199 6.09 18.48 -46.34
C VAL A 199 4.60 18.75 -46.22
N GLU A 200 3.94 18.95 -47.35
CA GLU A 200 2.53 19.30 -47.45
C GLU A 200 1.79 18.31 -48.34
N PHE A 201 0.61 17.87 -47.89
CA PHE A 201 -0.24 16.90 -48.58
C PHE A 201 -1.67 17.41 -48.65
N LEU A 202 -2.18 17.53 -49.87
CA LEU A 202 -3.60 17.73 -50.14
C LEU A 202 -4.14 16.46 -50.82
N MET A 203 -5.22 15.93 -50.28
CA MET A 203 -5.80 14.65 -50.69
C MET A 203 -7.29 14.84 -50.95
N ASP A 204 -7.75 14.34 -52.09
CA ASP A 204 -9.13 14.52 -52.52
C ASP A 204 -9.65 13.33 -53.36
N ASP A 205 -10.98 13.18 -53.46
CA ASP A 205 -11.68 12.26 -54.36
C ASP A 205 -11.17 10.79 -54.33
N LEU A 206 -11.11 10.18 -53.13
CA LEU A 206 -10.67 8.78 -52.97
C LEU A 206 -11.75 7.83 -53.50
N LYS A 207 -11.39 6.95 -54.45
CA LYS A 207 -12.27 5.94 -55.06
C LYS A 207 -11.70 4.53 -54.89
N LEU A 208 -12.58 3.56 -54.67
CA LEU A 208 -12.26 2.13 -54.70
C LEU A 208 -13.31 1.40 -55.54
N SER A 209 -12.87 0.68 -56.57
CA SER A 209 -13.75 -0.08 -57.46
C SER A 209 -12.99 -1.22 -58.16
N PRO A 210 -13.63 -2.38 -58.43
CA PRO A 210 -14.92 -2.82 -57.92
C PRO A 210 -14.81 -3.52 -56.55
N ILE A 211 -15.77 -3.30 -55.64
CA ILE A 211 -15.76 -3.88 -54.30
C ILE A 211 -16.40 -5.27 -54.30
N VAL A 212 -15.70 -6.24 -53.72
CA VAL A 212 -16.21 -7.59 -53.46
C VAL A 212 -16.06 -7.88 -51.98
N HIS A 213 -17.15 -7.88 -51.22
CA HIS A 213 -17.07 -8.08 -49.77
C HIS A 213 -16.46 -9.46 -49.40
N PRO A 214 -15.49 -9.51 -48.47
CA PRO A 214 -14.95 -10.77 -47.97
C PRO A 214 -15.96 -11.52 -47.09
N ASN A 215 -15.75 -12.82 -46.91
CA ASN A 215 -16.63 -13.67 -46.11
C ASN A 215 -16.67 -13.18 -44.65
N GLN A 216 -17.86 -12.87 -44.14
CA GLN A 216 -18.08 -12.26 -42.83
C GLN A 216 -17.49 -13.08 -41.67
N ARG A 217 -17.51 -14.42 -41.76
CA ARG A 217 -16.88 -15.31 -40.76
C ARG A 217 -15.36 -15.14 -40.67
N VAL A 218 -14.70 -14.83 -41.79
CA VAL A 218 -13.25 -14.64 -41.84
C VAL A 218 -12.87 -13.32 -41.19
N LEU A 219 -13.65 -12.26 -41.44
CA LEU A 219 -13.47 -10.95 -40.78
C LEU A 219 -13.62 -11.03 -39.26
N GLU A 220 -14.63 -11.76 -38.78
CA GLU A 220 -14.87 -11.97 -37.35
C GLU A 220 -13.74 -12.78 -36.68
N THR A 221 -13.26 -13.83 -37.34
CA THR A 221 -12.14 -14.66 -36.86
C THR A 221 -10.83 -13.87 -36.81
N ALA A 222 -10.58 -13.07 -37.85
CA ALA A 222 -9.41 -12.21 -37.96
C ALA A 222 -9.38 -11.12 -36.87
N ALA A 223 -10.53 -10.48 -36.61
CA ALA A 223 -10.67 -9.52 -35.52
C ALA A 223 -10.52 -10.17 -34.13
N ALA A 224 -11.03 -11.38 -33.94
CA ALA A 224 -10.90 -12.15 -32.71
C ALA A 224 -9.43 -12.54 -32.41
N LEU A 225 -8.67 -13.00 -33.42
CA LEU A 225 -7.25 -13.32 -33.27
C LEU A 225 -6.39 -12.09 -32.95
N ASN A 226 -6.65 -10.95 -33.58
CA ASN A 226 -5.91 -9.71 -33.26
C ASN A 226 -6.20 -9.22 -31.83
N LYS A 227 -7.42 -9.41 -31.32
CA LYS A 227 -7.74 -9.11 -29.91
C LYS A 227 -7.03 -10.05 -28.93
N GLN A 228 -6.81 -11.31 -29.31
CA GLN A 228 -6.08 -12.27 -28.48
C GLN A 228 -4.57 -12.00 -28.39
N ASN A 229 -3.97 -11.38 -29.41
CA ASN A 229 -2.51 -11.18 -29.49
C ASN A 229 -2.03 -9.76 -29.13
N ALA A 230 -2.90 -8.89 -28.64
CA ALA A 230 -2.47 -7.62 -28.03
C ALA A 230 -1.74 -7.91 -26.70
N LYS A 231 -0.55 -7.33 -26.51
CA LYS A 231 0.20 -7.50 -25.25
C LYS A 231 -0.68 -7.12 -24.04
N PRO A 232 -0.72 -7.93 -22.98
CA PRO A 232 -1.52 -7.64 -21.80
C PRO A 232 -1.02 -6.35 -21.12
N ILE A 233 -1.95 -5.56 -20.60
CA ILE A 233 -1.65 -4.27 -19.94
C ILE A 233 -0.79 -4.49 -18.69
N VAL A 234 -1.08 -5.57 -17.96
CA VAL A 234 -0.34 -6.00 -16.78
C VAL A 234 0.10 -7.45 -16.93
N GLU A 235 1.38 -7.67 -16.65
CA GLU A 235 2.02 -8.98 -16.64
C GLU A 235 2.49 -9.30 -15.23
N PHE A 236 2.25 -10.54 -14.82
CA PHE A 236 2.70 -11.07 -13.54
C PHE A 236 3.81 -12.09 -13.78
N LEU A 237 5.05 -11.72 -13.46
CA LEU A 237 6.22 -12.56 -13.62
C LEU A 237 6.69 -13.03 -12.25
N LEU A 238 6.15 -14.16 -11.79
CA LEU A 238 6.45 -14.80 -10.50
C LEU A 238 6.20 -13.89 -9.27
N ASP A 239 7.19 -13.07 -8.90
CA ASP A 239 7.14 -12.14 -7.76
C ASP A 239 7.11 -10.67 -8.19
N ARG A 240 6.99 -10.39 -9.49
CA ARG A 240 7.05 -9.04 -10.07
C ARG A 240 5.79 -8.70 -10.83
N VAL A 241 5.33 -7.47 -10.66
CA VAL A 241 4.29 -6.87 -11.50
C VAL A 241 4.98 -5.98 -12.51
N GLN A 242 4.68 -6.21 -13.78
CA GLN A 242 5.07 -5.32 -14.87
C GLN A 242 3.84 -4.69 -15.49
N LEU A 243 3.89 -3.39 -15.67
CA LEU A 243 2.86 -2.64 -16.37
C LEU A 243 3.45 -2.15 -17.68
N GLN A 244 2.86 -2.60 -18.80
CA GLN A 244 3.35 -2.28 -20.14
C GLN A 244 4.86 -2.56 -20.32
N GLY A 245 5.35 -3.66 -19.73
CA GLY A 245 6.77 -4.08 -19.78
C GLY A 245 7.72 -3.38 -18.80
N THR A 246 7.22 -2.48 -17.94
CA THR A 246 8.04 -1.82 -16.91
C THR A 246 7.69 -2.35 -15.52
N PRO A 247 8.66 -2.77 -14.69
CA PRO A 247 8.41 -3.14 -13.29
C PRO A 247 7.76 -2.00 -12.51
N MET A 248 6.72 -2.31 -11.74
CA MET A 248 6.03 -1.32 -10.90
C MET A 248 5.97 -1.77 -9.45
N PHE A 249 6.04 -0.82 -8.52
CA PHE A 249 5.76 -1.03 -7.11
C PHE A 249 4.35 -0.49 -6.79
N PRO A 250 3.36 -1.34 -6.50
CA PRO A 250 2.01 -0.89 -6.15
C PRO A 250 2.00 -0.03 -4.88
N ARG A 251 1.47 1.20 -5.02
CA ARG A 251 1.19 2.20 -3.99
C ARG A 251 -0.31 2.43 -3.97
N MET A 252 -0.97 1.70 -3.08
CA MET A 252 -2.42 1.48 -3.10
C MET A 252 -3.15 2.32 -2.05
N SER A 253 -4.41 2.68 -2.31
CA SER A 253 -5.32 3.26 -1.31
C SER A 253 -6.77 2.91 -1.64
N ARG A 254 -7.66 3.04 -0.64
CA ARG A 254 -9.10 2.99 -0.83
C ARG A 254 -9.61 4.31 -1.40
N PHE A 255 -10.71 4.25 -2.15
CA PHE A 255 -11.45 5.41 -2.61
C PHE A 255 -12.68 5.67 -1.73
N HIS A 256 -12.81 6.89 -1.23
CA HIS A 256 -13.92 7.38 -0.40
C HIS A 256 -14.61 8.62 -1.02
N GLY A 257 -14.36 8.91 -2.30
CA GLY A 257 -14.92 10.06 -3.00
C GLY A 257 -13.97 11.26 -3.08
N GLU A 258 -12.66 11.04 -2.94
CA GLU A 258 -11.64 12.08 -3.07
C GLU A 258 -11.52 12.61 -4.51
N ASP A 259 -10.92 13.80 -4.65
CA ASP A 259 -10.44 14.24 -5.96
C ASP A 259 -9.31 13.33 -6.48
N LEU A 260 -9.46 12.81 -7.70
CA LEU A 260 -8.48 11.95 -8.36
C LEU A 260 -7.14 12.68 -8.58
N ALA A 261 -7.16 14.00 -8.78
CA ALA A 261 -5.94 14.79 -8.89
C ALA A 261 -5.15 14.81 -7.58
N GLU A 262 -5.84 14.91 -6.45
CA GLU A 262 -5.23 14.86 -5.11
C GLU A 262 -4.63 13.48 -4.81
N LEU A 263 -5.29 12.39 -5.21
CA LEU A 263 -4.74 11.04 -5.09
C LEU A 263 -3.46 10.86 -5.92
N LYS A 264 -3.43 11.44 -7.13
CA LYS A 264 -2.22 11.43 -7.97
C LYS A 264 -1.10 12.26 -7.35
N GLN A 265 -1.41 13.44 -6.80
CA GLN A 265 -0.44 14.29 -6.09
C GLN A 265 0.09 13.64 -4.81
N ALA A 266 -0.71 12.81 -4.13
CA ALA A 266 -0.28 11.98 -3.02
C ALA A 266 0.70 10.86 -3.43
N GLY A 267 0.95 10.68 -4.74
CA GLY A 267 1.89 9.70 -5.28
C GLY A 267 1.35 8.26 -5.30
N LEU A 268 0.04 8.10 -5.21
CA LEU A 268 -0.62 6.80 -5.41
C LEU A 268 -0.61 6.44 -6.90
N ASN A 269 -0.56 5.14 -7.20
CA ASN A 269 -0.64 4.64 -8.58
C ASN A 269 -1.79 3.66 -8.80
N VAL A 270 -2.33 3.06 -7.72
CA VAL A 270 -3.43 2.09 -7.78
C VAL A 270 -4.49 2.44 -6.75
N ILE A 271 -5.75 2.52 -7.15
CA ILE A 271 -6.88 2.88 -6.27
C ILE A 271 -7.91 1.75 -6.23
N TRP A 272 -8.39 1.42 -5.02
CA TRP A 272 -9.49 0.47 -4.87
C TRP A 272 -10.80 1.10 -5.34
N ALA A 273 -11.25 0.70 -6.53
CA ALA A 273 -12.53 1.11 -7.07
C ALA A 273 -13.69 0.54 -6.23
N PRO A 274 -14.71 1.34 -5.90
CA PRO A 274 -15.87 0.87 -5.15
C PRO A 274 -16.63 -0.25 -5.86
N LYS A 275 -16.70 -0.16 -7.19
CA LYS A 275 -17.34 -1.15 -8.06
C LYS A 275 -16.47 -1.41 -9.30
N PHE A 276 -16.59 -2.61 -9.86
CA PHE A 276 -15.83 -3.00 -11.06
C PHE A 276 -16.52 -2.56 -12.36
N ASP A 277 -17.82 -2.28 -12.32
CA ASP A 277 -18.69 -1.95 -13.46
C ASP A 277 -18.94 -0.44 -13.61
N ASP A 278 -18.30 0.40 -12.81
CA ASP A 278 -18.34 1.86 -12.95
C ASP A 278 -17.33 2.33 -14.02
N TYR A 279 -17.69 2.14 -15.28
CA TYR A 279 -16.81 2.43 -16.42
C TYR A 279 -16.44 3.92 -16.54
N ASN A 280 -17.33 4.81 -16.11
CA ASN A 280 -17.06 6.24 -16.10
C ASN A 280 -15.94 6.57 -15.10
N PHE A 281 -16.05 6.05 -13.88
CA PHE A 281 -15.00 6.19 -12.87
C PHE A 281 -13.68 5.58 -13.34
N LEU A 282 -13.70 4.37 -13.92
CA LEU A 282 -12.49 3.71 -14.43
C LEU A 282 -11.80 4.52 -15.55
N SER A 283 -12.57 5.13 -16.45
CA SER A 283 -12.05 5.99 -17.51
C SER A 283 -11.45 7.30 -16.97
N GLN A 284 -12.12 7.94 -16.01
CA GLN A 284 -11.61 9.14 -15.33
C GLN A 284 -10.32 8.86 -14.55
N LEU A 285 -10.27 7.72 -13.86
CA LEU A 285 -9.09 7.28 -13.14
C LEU A 285 -7.91 7.08 -14.10
N ARG A 286 -8.17 6.49 -15.28
CA ARG A 286 -7.13 6.31 -16.30
C ARG A 286 -6.68 7.62 -16.92
N SER A 287 -7.57 8.60 -17.15
CA SER A 287 -7.19 9.90 -17.71
C SER A 287 -6.24 10.68 -16.80
N GLN A 288 -6.30 10.44 -15.49
CA GLN A 288 -5.37 10.98 -14.48
C GLN A 288 -4.07 10.17 -14.32
N GLY A 289 -3.89 9.10 -15.12
CA GLY A 289 -2.71 8.24 -15.05
C GLY A 289 -2.63 7.40 -13.78
N LEU A 290 -3.78 7.04 -13.21
CA LEU A 290 -3.93 6.06 -12.14
C LEU A 290 -4.42 4.72 -12.72
N TRP A 291 -4.33 3.66 -11.94
CA TRP A 291 -4.89 2.34 -12.23
C TRP A 291 -5.86 1.88 -11.15
N ALA A 292 -6.78 0.98 -11.47
CA ALA A 292 -7.77 0.48 -10.53
C ALA A 292 -7.42 -0.92 -10.02
N MET A 293 -7.74 -1.18 -8.76
CA MET A 293 -8.00 -2.54 -8.27
C MET A 293 -9.47 -2.63 -7.88
N ALA A 294 -10.12 -3.76 -8.09
CA ALA A 294 -11.55 -3.90 -7.82
C ALA A 294 -11.87 -5.23 -7.16
N THR A 295 -13.00 -5.27 -6.44
CA THR A 295 -13.54 -6.53 -5.95
C THR A 295 -14.29 -7.22 -7.10
N PRO A 296 -13.93 -8.46 -7.49
CA PRO A 296 -14.58 -9.13 -8.59
C PRO A 296 -16.03 -9.49 -8.23
N PRO A 297 -16.96 -9.45 -9.22
CA PRO A 297 -18.36 -9.79 -9.00
C PRO A 297 -18.52 -11.20 -8.43
N ARG A 298 -19.59 -11.40 -7.68
CA ARG A 298 -20.00 -12.71 -7.17
C ARG A 298 -21.45 -12.97 -7.60
N PRO A 299 -21.74 -14.11 -8.27
CA PRO A 299 -23.11 -14.47 -8.59
C PRO A 299 -23.90 -14.66 -7.29
N LYS A 300 -25.13 -14.14 -7.27
CA LYS A 300 -26.05 -14.27 -6.14
C LYS A 300 -27.33 -14.94 -6.61
N ASP A 301 -27.99 -15.68 -5.72
CA ASP A 301 -29.33 -16.20 -5.95
C ASP A 301 -30.41 -15.12 -5.70
N GLU A 302 -31.68 -15.51 -5.81
CA GLU A 302 -32.84 -14.63 -5.59
C GLU A 302 -32.95 -14.11 -4.15
N HIS A 303 -32.36 -14.82 -3.19
CA HIS A 303 -32.32 -14.43 -1.77
C HIS A 303 -31.11 -13.56 -1.42
N GLY A 304 -30.20 -13.36 -2.38
CA GLY A 304 -28.99 -12.56 -2.23
C GLY A 304 -27.79 -13.33 -1.67
N ASP A 305 -27.91 -14.65 -1.52
CA ASP A 305 -26.84 -15.53 -1.09
C ASP A 305 -25.88 -15.82 -2.25
N PHE A 306 -24.59 -15.97 -1.94
CA PHE A 306 -23.57 -16.19 -2.97
C PHE A 306 -23.63 -17.62 -3.50
N LEU A 307 -23.74 -17.74 -4.82
CA LEU A 307 -23.75 -19.04 -5.50
C LEU A 307 -22.32 -19.61 -5.59
N ALA A 308 -22.21 -20.92 -5.36
CA ALA A 308 -20.95 -21.62 -5.49
C ALA A 308 -20.49 -21.69 -6.95
N SER A 309 -19.19 -21.87 -7.17
CA SER A 309 -18.60 -21.77 -8.51
C SER A 309 -19.02 -22.83 -9.52
N ARG A 310 -19.52 -23.96 -9.01
CA ARG A 310 -20.12 -25.03 -9.83
C ARG A 310 -21.51 -24.65 -10.36
N ASP A 311 -22.20 -23.73 -9.68
CA ASP A 311 -23.61 -23.40 -9.92
C ASP A 311 -23.77 -22.13 -10.77
N ALA A 312 -22.71 -21.30 -10.89
CA ALA A 312 -22.73 -20.09 -11.72
C ALA A 312 -21.32 -19.69 -12.22
N THR A 313 -21.23 -19.28 -13.49
CA THR A 313 -20.00 -18.74 -14.11
C THR A 313 -20.08 -17.21 -14.24
N LEU A 314 -18.93 -16.54 -14.18
CA LEU A 314 -18.85 -15.10 -14.46
C LEU A 314 -18.87 -14.83 -15.96
N ILE A 315 -19.51 -13.73 -16.35
CA ILE A 315 -19.44 -13.22 -17.73
C ILE A 315 -18.00 -12.77 -18.01
N PRO A 316 -17.42 -13.07 -19.19
CA PRO A 316 -16.09 -12.61 -19.54
C PRO A 316 -15.95 -11.09 -19.41
N PHE A 317 -14.83 -10.64 -18.84
CA PHE A 317 -14.58 -9.20 -18.66
C PHE A 317 -14.22 -8.55 -20.00
N ASP A 318 -14.86 -7.41 -20.29
CA ASP A 318 -14.67 -6.68 -21.54
C ASP A 318 -13.53 -5.65 -21.48
N GLU A 319 -13.31 -4.96 -22.60
CA GLU A 319 -12.32 -3.87 -22.72
C GLU A 319 -12.62 -2.67 -21.82
N GLN A 320 -13.86 -2.45 -21.38
CA GLN A 320 -14.19 -1.33 -20.50
C GLN A 320 -13.60 -1.53 -19.10
N THR A 321 -13.37 -2.77 -18.70
CA THR A 321 -12.67 -3.11 -17.45
C THR A 321 -11.15 -3.03 -17.53
N ALA A 322 -10.56 -2.70 -18.70
CA ALA A 322 -9.11 -2.64 -18.90
C ALA A 322 -8.32 -1.74 -17.91
N PRO A 323 -8.88 -0.66 -17.33
CA PRO A 323 -8.20 0.11 -16.27
C PRO A 323 -8.00 -0.65 -14.96
N ILE A 324 -8.69 -1.78 -14.75
CA ILE A 324 -8.50 -2.65 -13.58
C ILE A 324 -7.26 -3.52 -13.83
N ILE A 325 -6.28 -3.43 -12.95
CA ILE A 325 -5.04 -4.20 -13.04
C ILE A 325 -4.93 -5.32 -12.01
N PHE A 326 -5.70 -5.25 -10.91
CA PHE A 326 -5.72 -6.30 -9.88
C PHE A 326 -7.16 -6.62 -9.44
N TRP A 327 -7.41 -7.90 -9.17
CA TRP A 327 -8.64 -8.36 -8.51
C TRP A 327 -8.40 -8.58 -7.02
N ASN A 328 -9.05 -7.79 -6.16
CA ASN A 328 -8.95 -7.92 -4.71
C ASN A 328 -10.09 -8.77 -4.14
N LEU A 329 -9.75 -9.92 -3.54
CA LEU A 329 -10.76 -10.82 -2.97
C LEU A 329 -11.33 -10.32 -1.64
N GLY A 330 -10.59 -9.48 -0.91
CA GLY A 330 -10.97 -8.97 0.41
C GLY A 330 -9.77 -8.76 1.33
N THR A 331 -10.07 -8.32 2.54
CA THR A 331 -9.09 -7.97 3.58
C THR A 331 -9.28 -8.81 4.82
N GLN A 332 -8.18 -9.19 5.48
CA GLN A 332 -8.16 -10.00 6.70
C GLN A 332 -9.02 -11.28 6.61
N ILE A 333 -8.93 -12.01 5.50
CA ILE A 333 -9.71 -13.21 5.24
C ILE A 333 -9.25 -14.35 6.16
N PRO A 334 -10.13 -14.97 6.96
CA PRO A 334 -9.78 -16.10 7.81
C PRO A 334 -9.36 -17.35 7.03
N GLY A 335 -8.38 -18.11 7.52
CA GLY A 335 -7.88 -19.34 6.88
C GLY A 335 -8.96 -20.41 6.64
N LYS A 336 -10.02 -20.44 7.45
CA LYS A 336 -11.19 -21.34 7.26
C LYS A 336 -11.93 -21.12 5.93
N GLN A 337 -11.79 -19.97 5.28
CA GLN A 337 -12.44 -19.65 3.99
C GLN A 337 -11.60 -20.05 2.76
N TRP A 338 -10.51 -20.82 2.93
CA TRP A 338 -9.63 -21.23 1.83
C TRP A 338 -10.37 -21.93 0.67
N ASP A 339 -11.31 -22.83 0.96
CA ASP A 339 -12.07 -23.55 -0.09
C ASP A 339 -12.89 -22.58 -0.96
N GLU A 340 -13.50 -21.57 -0.35
CA GLU A 340 -14.23 -20.51 -1.05
C GLU A 340 -13.29 -19.69 -1.94
N ILE A 341 -12.09 -19.34 -1.43
CA ILE A 341 -11.07 -18.61 -2.21
C ILE A 341 -10.67 -19.41 -3.45
N ARG A 342 -10.33 -20.69 -3.27
CA ARG A 342 -9.90 -21.58 -4.38
C ARG A 342 -10.98 -21.66 -5.46
N SER A 343 -12.22 -21.87 -5.05
CA SER A 343 -13.38 -21.91 -5.95
C SER A 343 -13.53 -20.59 -6.73
N ARG A 344 -13.43 -19.46 -6.02
CA ARG A 344 -13.58 -18.10 -6.59
C ARG A 344 -12.46 -17.74 -7.57
N VAL A 345 -11.22 -18.13 -7.29
CA VAL A 345 -10.07 -17.92 -8.18
C VAL A 345 -10.32 -18.57 -9.54
N GLY A 346 -10.81 -19.81 -9.57
CA GLY A 346 -11.11 -20.51 -10.82
C GLY A 346 -12.17 -19.81 -11.67
N GLN A 347 -13.23 -19.24 -11.05
CA GLN A 347 -14.23 -18.46 -11.78
C GLN A 347 -13.66 -17.19 -12.40
N ILE A 348 -12.84 -16.46 -11.63
CA ILE A 348 -12.25 -15.19 -12.10
C ILE A 348 -11.30 -15.47 -13.26
N GLN A 349 -10.44 -16.48 -13.14
CA GLN A 349 -9.52 -16.87 -14.21
C GLN A 349 -10.25 -17.31 -15.48
N SER A 350 -11.40 -17.98 -15.33
CA SER A 350 -12.25 -18.38 -16.46
C SER A 350 -12.87 -17.19 -17.18
N ALA A 351 -13.25 -16.13 -16.45
CA ALA A 351 -13.81 -14.90 -17.02
C ALA A 351 -12.74 -13.91 -17.52
N ASP A 352 -11.52 -13.95 -16.97
CA ASP A 352 -10.43 -13.02 -17.27
C ASP A 352 -9.34 -13.63 -18.17
N GLN A 353 -9.74 -14.44 -19.17
CA GLN A 353 -8.79 -15.06 -20.09
C GLN A 353 -8.07 -14.05 -20.99
N GLN A 354 -8.71 -12.90 -21.24
CA GLN A 354 -8.17 -11.84 -22.11
C GLN A 354 -7.04 -11.06 -21.43
N PHE A 355 -7.24 -10.59 -20.20
CA PHE A 355 -6.25 -9.73 -19.52
C PHE A 355 -5.37 -10.48 -18.54
N LYS A 356 -5.82 -11.64 -18.03
CA LYS A 356 -5.10 -12.50 -17.08
C LYS A 356 -4.59 -11.72 -15.87
N ARG A 357 -5.46 -10.89 -15.28
CA ARG A 357 -5.05 -9.96 -14.22
C ARG A 357 -4.68 -10.71 -12.94
N PRO A 358 -3.65 -10.26 -12.21
CA PRO A 358 -3.30 -10.82 -10.90
C PRO A 358 -4.47 -10.76 -9.91
N ILE A 359 -4.61 -11.83 -9.12
CA ILE A 359 -5.59 -11.92 -8.03
C ILE A 359 -4.84 -11.73 -6.72
N MET A 360 -5.36 -10.85 -5.87
CA MET A 360 -4.82 -10.51 -4.56
C MET A 360 -5.79 -10.85 -3.43
N ALA A 361 -5.25 -11.32 -2.29
CA ALA A 361 -6.03 -11.61 -1.09
C ALA A 361 -5.20 -11.33 0.17
N ASP A 362 -5.73 -10.53 1.09
CA ASP A 362 -5.13 -10.29 2.40
C ASP A 362 -5.72 -11.25 3.44
N VAL A 363 -4.86 -12.05 4.09
CA VAL A 363 -5.25 -13.27 4.82
C VAL A 363 -4.67 -13.34 6.23
N LEU A 364 -5.39 -14.04 7.11
CA LEU A 364 -5.00 -14.24 8.53
C LEU A 364 -4.58 -15.68 8.87
N GLY A 365 -4.63 -16.61 7.91
CA GLY A 365 -4.25 -18.01 8.10
C GLY A 365 -4.20 -18.79 6.79
N LYS A 366 -3.76 -20.05 6.82
CA LYS A 366 -3.46 -20.91 5.66
C LYS A 366 -2.67 -20.21 4.55
N GLU A 367 -1.73 -19.33 4.89
CA GLU A 367 -1.00 -18.50 3.93
C GLU A 367 -0.34 -19.35 2.83
N ARG A 368 0.27 -20.48 3.20
CA ARG A 368 0.96 -21.36 2.24
C ARG A 368 0.00 -21.97 1.22
N GLN A 369 -1.21 -22.36 1.65
CA GLN A 369 -2.22 -22.94 0.78
C GLN A 369 -2.84 -21.86 -0.11
N ILE A 370 -3.20 -20.71 0.47
CA ILE A 370 -3.81 -19.60 -0.29
C ILE A 370 -2.81 -19.02 -1.30
N ALA A 371 -1.52 -18.88 -0.94
CA ALA A 371 -0.48 -18.37 -1.83
C ALA A 371 -0.21 -19.24 -3.08
N ARG A 372 -0.74 -20.47 -3.11
CA ARG A 372 -0.72 -21.31 -4.32
C ARG A 372 -1.84 -20.95 -5.30
N GLU A 373 -2.96 -20.47 -4.78
CA GLU A 373 -4.15 -20.15 -5.55
C GLU A 373 -4.13 -18.69 -6.04
N VAL A 374 -3.67 -17.75 -5.21
CA VAL A 374 -3.63 -16.32 -5.57
C VAL A 374 -2.24 -15.87 -6.06
N SER A 375 -2.21 -14.84 -6.90
CA SER A 375 -0.97 -14.24 -7.40
C SER A 375 -0.25 -13.44 -6.31
N MET A 376 -1.01 -12.67 -5.52
CA MET A 376 -0.49 -11.72 -4.54
C MET A 376 -1.11 -11.96 -3.16
N ILE A 377 -0.29 -12.32 -2.19
CA ILE A 377 -0.75 -12.55 -0.81
C ILE A 377 -0.53 -11.31 0.03
N GLY A 378 -1.56 -10.90 0.77
CA GLY A 378 -1.53 -9.78 1.69
C GLY A 378 -1.44 -10.24 3.14
N SER A 379 -0.72 -9.49 3.96
CA SER A 379 -0.75 -9.66 5.41
C SER A 379 -0.69 -8.32 6.12
N SER A 380 -1.80 -7.94 6.74
CA SER A 380 -1.97 -6.57 7.22
C SER A 380 -2.30 -6.47 8.71
N PRO A 381 -1.36 -6.83 9.62
CA PRO A 381 -1.58 -6.67 11.04
C PRO A 381 -1.54 -5.19 11.44
N HIS A 382 -2.57 -4.74 12.15
CA HIS A 382 -2.65 -3.39 12.71
C HIS A 382 -1.96 -3.38 14.08
N ILE A 383 -0.73 -2.86 14.12
CA ILE A 383 0.15 -2.90 15.31
C ILE A 383 0.26 -1.55 16.04
N LEU A 384 -0.13 -0.44 15.41
CA LEU A 384 -0.03 0.88 16.05
C LEU A 384 -1.08 0.99 17.15
N ASN A 385 -0.70 1.61 18.27
CA ASN A 385 -1.49 1.66 19.50
C ASN A 385 -1.71 0.27 20.16
N SER A 386 -0.87 -0.72 19.85
CA SER A 386 -0.78 -2.01 20.55
C SER A 386 0.60 -2.17 21.20
N ASP A 387 0.77 -3.20 22.03
CA ASP A 387 2.06 -3.57 22.61
C ASP A 387 3.03 -4.26 21.64
N ILE A 388 2.58 -4.64 20.44
CA ILE A 388 3.44 -5.22 19.39
C ILE A 388 4.38 -4.14 18.83
N SER A 389 5.68 -4.37 18.91
CA SER A 389 6.71 -3.44 18.43
C SER A 389 6.82 -3.41 16.90
N LEU A 390 7.41 -2.34 16.36
CA LEU A 390 7.69 -2.23 14.92
C LEU A 390 8.74 -3.26 14.44
N LEU A 391 9.62 -3.71 15.34
CA LEU A 391 10.61 -4.75 15.04
C LEU A 391 9.91 -6.10 14.88
N GLU A 392 9.03 -6.47 15.82
CA GLU A 392 8.22 -7.70 15.74
C GLU A 392 7.27 -7.68 14.54
N TYR A 393 6.70 -6.52 14.20
CA TYR A 393 5.89 -6.36 12.99
C TYR A 393 6.68 -6.69 11.72
N ARG A 394 7.91 -6.15 11.59
CA ARG A 394 8.79 -6.48 10.47
C ARG A 394 9.12 -7.97 10.44
N ASP A 395 9.48 -8.55 11.59
CA ASP A 395 9.88 -9.95 11.68
C ASP A 395 8.71 -10.89 11.35
N THR A 396 7.49 -10.52 11.74
CA THR A 396 6.26 -11.22 11.35
C THR A 396 6.09 -11.22 9.81
N LEU A 397 6.35 -10.09 9.14
CA LEU A 397 6.30 -10.03 7.68
C LEU A 397 7.41 -10.88 7.04
N ILE A 398 8.63 -10.86 7.59
CA ILE A 398 9.74 -11.71 7.13
C ILE A 398 9.35 -13.19 7.25
N ASP A 399 8.79 -13.62 8.37
CA ASP A 399 8.37 -15.00 8.55
C ASP A 399 7.28 -15.40 7.56
N LYS A 400 6.37 -14.49 7.20
CA LYS A 400 5.38 -14.73 6.14
C LYS A 400 6.02 -14.88 4.76
N THR A 401 7.07 -14.13 4.43
CA THR A 401 7.81 -14.36 3.16
C THR A 401 8.47 -15.74 3.13
N ARG A 402 8.88 -16.29 4.27
CA ARG A 402 9.47 -17.64 4.39
C ARG A 402 8.42 -18.75 4.24
N ILE A 403 7.18 -18.51 4.68
CA ILE A 403 6.07 -19.46 4.54
C ILE A 403 5.66 -19.63 3.07
N ALA A 404 5.70 -18.54 2.29
CA ALA A 404 5.37 -18.53 0.87
C ALA A 404 6.55 -17.96 0.05
N PRO A 405 7.68 -18.69 -0.07
CA PRO A 405 8.87 -18.18 -0.73
C PRO A 405 8.63 -17.92 -2.22
N GLY A 406 9.16 -16.81 -2.71
CA GLY A 406 9.04 -16.41 -4.12
C GLY A 406 7.66 -15.90 -4.54
N ARG A 407 6.78 -15.61 -3.58
CA ARG A 407 5.45 -15.02 -3.84
C ARG A 407 5.42 -13.52 -3.57
N PHE A 408 4.53 -12.83 -4.27
CA PHE A 408 4.33 -11.40 -4.09
C PHE A 408 3.61 -11.14 -2.76
N LEU A 409 4.34 -10.60 -1.78
CA LEU A 409 3.79 -10.17 -0.49
C LEU A 409 3.49 -8.67 -0.50
N TRP A 410 2.32 -8.28 0.01
CA TRP A 410 1.94 -6.88 0.22
C TRP A 410 1.23 -6.69 1.57
N THR A 411 1.02 -5.44 1.98
CA THR A 411 0.36 -5.13 3.27
C THR A 411 -0.36 -3.79 3.23
N TRP A 412 -1.43 -3.69 4.02
CA TRP A 412 -1.99 -2.40 4.42
C TRP A 412 -1.19 -1.79 5.57
N ILE A 413 -0.72 -0.56 5.36
CA ILE A 413 -0.12 0.33 6.34
C ILE A 413 -1.27 0.99 7.12
N GLN A 414 -1.24 0.85 8.44
CA GLN A 414 -2.21 1.45 9.32
C GLN A 414 -1.95 2.96 9.41
N THR A 415 -2.88 3.77 8.89
CA THR A 415 -2.80 5.25 8.97
C THR A 415 -3.85 5.86 9.90
N GLU A 416 -4.72 5.02 10.43
CA GLU A 416 -5.80 5.38 11.36
C GLU A 416 -5.87 4.39 12.54
N PRO A 417 -6.41 4.81 13.69
CA PRO A 417 -6.68 3.88 14.78
C PRO A 417 -7.63 2.77 14.31
N THR A 418 -7.59 1.63 15.00
CA THR A 418 -8.55 0.54 14.74
C THR A 418 -9.98 1.04 14.93
N SER A 419 -10.92 0.47 14.18
CA SER A 419 -12.35 0.85 14.23
C SER A 419 -12.92 0.69 15.64
N ALA A 420 -12.49 -0.31 16.40
CA ALA A 420 -12.85 -0.51 17.80
C ALA A 420 -12.42 0.68 18.67
N ASN A 421 -11.15 1.09 18.58
CA ASN A 421 -10.61 2.21 19.36
C ASN A 421 -11.27 3.54 18.95
N ALA A 422 -11.45 3.77 17.64
CA ALA A 422 -12.12 4.97 17.14
C ALA A 422 -13.58 5.06 17.65
N ARG A 423 -14.33 3.95 17.58
CA ARG A 423 -15.71 3.87 18.05
C ARG A 423 -15.81 4.12 19.55
N TRP A 424 -14.98 3.47 20.36
CA TRP A 424 -15.01 3.65 21.82
C TRP A 424 -14.77 5.11 22.24
N ARG A 425 -13.82 5.80 21.59
CA ARG A 425 -13.53 7.21 21.90
C ARG A 425 -14.65 8.15 21.48
N SER A 426 -15.26 7.90 20.32
CA SER A 426 -16.42 8.66 19.85
C SER A 426 -17.61 8.50 20.81
N LEU A 427 -17.94 7.28 21.22
CA LEU A 427 -19.02 7.01 22.19
C LEU A 427 -18.74 7.65 23.56
N SER A 428 -17.47 7.73 23.95
CA SER A 428 -17.05 8.30 25.24
C SER A 428 -16.81 9.82 25.22
N ASN A 429 -17.09 10.50 24.09
CA ASN A 429 -16.81 11.91 23.86
C ASN A 429 -15.36 12.32 24.23
N LYS A 430 -14.38 11.54 23.76
CA LYS A 430 -12.94 11.76 24.02
C LYS A 430 -12.22 12.23 22.76
N SER A 431 -11.07 12.90 22.93
CA SER A 431 -10.25 13.37 21.80
C SER A 431 -9.85 12.21 20.90
N PRO A 432 -9.84 12.29 19.56
CA PRO A 432 -9.48 11.15 18.71
C PRO A 432 -8.02 10.71 18.92
N ILE A 433 -7.75 9.41 18.71
CA ILE A 433 -6.37 8.91 18.59
C ILE A 433 -5.83 9.40 17.26
N ILE A 434 -4.69 10.09 17.32
CA ILE A 434 -3.96 10.51 16.13
C ILE A 434 -2.73 9.61 16.02
N ILE A 435 -2.54 9.06 14.82
CA ILE A 435 -1.32 8.33 14.47
C ILE A 435 -0.29 9.35 13.98
N GLU A 436 0.88 9.33 14.59
CA GLU A 436 1.95 10.29 14.29
C GLU A 436 2.54 10.01 12.90
N PRO A 437 2.91 11.05 12.13
CA PRO A 437 3.56 10.90 10.82
C PRO A 437 4.75 9.94 10.84
N GLU A 438 5.54 10.00 11.90
CA GLU A 438 6.72 9.16 12.07
C GLU A 438 6.37 7.68 12.29
N GLN A 439 5.21 7.38 12.87
CA GLN A 439 4.73 6.00 13.00
C GLN A 439 4.38 5.42 11.62
N ILE A 440 3.69 6.18 10.78
CA ILE A 440 3.37 5.78 9.39
C ILE A 440 4.67 5.57 8.60
N ARG A 441 5.64 6.48 8.74
CA ARG A 441 6.97 6.32 8.12
C ARG A 441 7.67 5.05 8.58
N MET A 442 7.76 4.84 9.89
CA MET A 442 8.47 3.69 10.45
C MET A 442 7.80 2.38 10.05
N GLN A 443 6.47 2.33 10.02
CA GLN A 443 5.72 1.18 9.54
C GLN A 443 6.02 0.92 8.06
N THR A 444 5.94 1.94 7.20
CA THR A 444 6.29 1.81 5.77
C THR A 444 7.73 1.30 5.56
N TYR A 445 8.72 1.83 6.29
CA TYR A 445 10.09 1.33 6.16
C TYR A 445 10.27 -0.08 6.75
N ALA A 446 9.47 -0.48 7.74
CA ALA A 446 9.42 -1.87 8.20
C ALA A 446 8.95 -2.82 7.09
N THR A 447 7.93 -2.43 6.29
CA THR A 447 7.44 -3.27 5.19
C THR A 447 8.43 -3.37 4.03
N LEU A 448 9.07 -2.25 3.68
CA LEU A 448 10.14 -2.23 2.66
C LEU A 448 11.33 -3.09 3.09
N SER A 449 11.73 -2.98 4.37
CA SER A 449 12.81 -3.76 4.98
C SER A 449 12.50 -5.26 5.03
N ALA A 450 11.22 -5.64 5.21
CA ALA A 450 10.78 -7.03 5.16
C ALA A 450 10.73 -7.62 3.74
N GLY A 451 10.84 -6.79 2.69
CA GLY A 451 10.81 -7.23 1.30
C GLY A 451 9.40 -7.29 0.69
N CYS A 452 8.42 -6.60 1.28
CA CYS A 452 7.10 -6.45 0.65
C CYS A 452 7.23 -5.77 -0.72
N ARG A 453 6.51 -6.29 -1.71
CA ARG A 453 6.52 -5.85 -3.11
C ARG A 453 5.47 -4.81 -3.44
N GLY A 454 4.60 -4.48 -2.49
CA GLY A 454 3.60 -3.43 -2.60
C GLY A 454 3.12 -2.96 -1.24
N ASN A 455 2.78 -1.68 -1.15
CA ASN A 455 2.25 -1.05 0.05
C ASN A 455 0.89 -0.43 -0.25
N ALA A 456 -0.06 -0.60 0.66
CA ALA A 456 -1.37 0.01 0.60
C ALA A 456 -1.61 0.85 1.83
N TYR A 457 -2.24 2.03 1.75
CA TYR A 457 -2.55 2.84 2.93
C TYR A 457 -4.00 2.60 3.36
N TRP A 458 -4.19 2.16 4.61
CA TRP A 458 -5.52 1.94 5.17
C TRP A 458 -6.13 3.25 5.62
N THR A 459 -7.20 3.67 4.96
CA THR A 459 -8.00 4.86 5.29
C THR A 459 -9.47 4.48 5.42
N THR A 460 -10.16 5.07 6.39
CA THR A 460 -11.62 4.99 6.54
C THR A 460 -12.31 6.32 6.23
N THR A 461 -11.55 7.41 6.21
CA THR A 461 -12.01 8.73 5.78
C THR A 461 -11.35 9.13 4.47
N ARG A 462 -11.93 10.15 3.83
CA ARG A 462 -11.34 10.79 2.65
C ARG A 462 -9.92 11.30 2.95
N LEU A 463 -9.01 11.07 2.00
CA LEU A 463 -7.62 11.54 2.12
C LEU A 463 -7.47 13.06 1.87
N ASP A 464 -8.37 13.66 1.10
CA ASP A 464 -8.39 15.09 0.79
C ASP A 464 -9.11 15.95 1.85
N ASP A 465 -9.88 15.32 2.75
CA ASP A 465 -10.51 15.98 3.88
C ASP A 465 -9.50 16.31 4.98
N THR A 466 -9.22 17.60 5.16
CA THR A 466 -8.26 18.12 6.16
C THR A 466 -8.94 18.63 7.43
N THR A 467 -10.28 18.50 7.55
CA THR A 467 -11.02 19.01 8.71
C THR A 467 -10.84 18.13 9.95
N ILE A 468 -10.55 16.85 9.74
CA ILE A 468 -10.38 15.86 10.81
C ILE A 468 -8.98 16.01 11.44
N PRO A 469 -8.87 16.04 12.78
CA PRO A 469 -7.57 16.11 13.46
C PRO A 469 -6.59 15.02 12.98
N GLY A 470 -5.42 15.44 12.52
CA GLY A 470 -4.37 14.54 12.00
C GLY A 470 -4.50 14.14 10.53
N ALA A 471 -5.61 14.46 9.85
CA ALA A 471 -5.82 14.06 8.45
C ALA A 471 -4.86 14.77 7.47
N LEU A 472 -4.60 16.07 7.68
CA LEU A 472 -3.61 16.82 6.91
C LEU A 472 -2.20 16.22 7.07
N GLU A 473 -1.78 15.95 8.32
CA GLU A 473 -0.49 15.33 8.62
C GLU A 473 -0.33 13.97 7.92
N ARG A 474 -1.38 13.14 7.97
CA ARG A 474 -1.46 11.84 7.29
C ARG A 474 -1.32 11.98 5.77
N LYS A 475 -2.07 12.90 5.14
CA LYS A 475 -1.97 13.17 3.69
C LYS A 475 -0.54 13.54 3.29
N LEU A 476 0.07 14.47 4.03
CA LEU A 476 1.39 14.99 3.72
C LEU A 476 2.49 13.94 3.93
N VAL A 477 2.40 13.11 4.97
CA VAL A 477 3.39 12.03 5.17
C VAL A 477 3.26 10.94 4.12
N ILE A 478 2.05 10.55 3.71
CA ILE A 478 1.83 9.59 2.62
C ILE A 478 2.44 10.13 1.33
N ARG A 479 2.19 11.41 1.01
CA ARG A 479 2.79 12.08 -0.15
C ARG A 479 4.31 12.04 -0.12
N GLN A 480 4.92 12.39 1.01
CA GLN A 480 6.37 12.36 1.18
C GLN A 480 6.96 10.95 1.04
N LEU A 481 6.31 9.94 1.64
CA LEU A 481 6.75 8.54 1.55
C LEU A 481 6.62 8.00 0.13
N ASN A 482 5.56 8.34 -0.59
CA ASN A 482 5.39 7.89 -1.96
C ASN A 482 6.40 8.55 -2.92
N MET A 483 6.84 9.79 -2.67
CA MET A 483 7.97 10.39 -3.42
C MET A 483 9.30 9.69 -3.11
N GLU A 484 9.52 9.26 -1.86
CA GLU A 484 10.69 8.46 -1.49
C GLU A 484 10.67 7.08 -2.16
N ILE A 485 9.54 6.39 -2.13
CA ILE A 485 9.33 5.09 -2.81
C ILE A 485 9.53 5.24 -4.32
N ASP A 486 9.03 6.32 -4.92
CA ASP A 486 9.19 6.61 -6.35
C ASP A 486 10.67 6.67 -6.77
N LEU A 487 11.56 7.23 -5.92
CA LEU A 487 13.00 7.28 -6.20
C LEU A 487 13.64 5.90 -6.24
N ILE A 488 13.18 4.98 -5.40
CA ILE A 488 13.76 3.63 -5.26
C ILE A 488 12.90 2.51 -5.85
N GLU A 489 11.86 2.85 -6.60
CA GLU A 489 10.86 1.91 -7.13
C GLU A 489 11.50 0.74 -7.90
N HIS A 490 12.54 1.00 -8.69
CA HIS A 490 13.25 -0.02 -9.46
C HIS A 490 13.87 -1.12 -8.57
N TRP A 491 14.44 -0.76 -7.42
CA TRP A 491 14.98 -1.73 -6.46
C TRP A 491 13.88 -2.46 -5.72
N LEU A 492 12.81 -1.77 -5.34
CA LEU A 492 11.71 -2.38 -4.59
C LEU A 492 10.88 -3.33 -5.46
N ALA A 493 10.72 -3.05 -6.75
CA ALA A 493 9.98 -3.89 -7.68
C ALA A 493 10.74 -5.14 -8.14
N THR A 494 12.09 -5.10 -8.15
CA THR A 494 12.92 -6.19 -8.71
C THR A 494 13.87 -6.86 -7.72
N GLY A 495 14.28 -6.18 -6.65
CA GLY A 495 15.39 -6.59 -5.80
C GLY A 495 15.00 -7.51 -4.63
N SER A 496 15.83 -8.44 -4.24
CA SER A 496 15.54 -9.36 -3.11
C SER A 496 16.26 -8.91 -1.83
N VAL A 497 15.62 -9.09 -0.67
CA VAL A 497 16.27 -8.85 0.63
C VAL A 497 17.25 -9.99 0.88
N ILE A 498 18.53 -9.66 1.01
CA ILE A 498 19.60 -10.64 1.29
C ILE A 498 19.73 -10.86 2.80
N SER A 499 19.80 -9.77 3.57
CA SER A 499 20.08 -9.82 5.00
C SER A 499 19.73 -8.51 5.70
N HIS A 500 19.55 -8.58 7.02
CA HIS A 500 19.49 -7.43 7.91
C HIS A 500 20.79 -7.35 8.72
N VAL A 501 21.44 -6.19 8.68
CA VAL A 501 22.70 -5.96 9.43
C VAL A 501 22.48 -4.92 10.52
N PRO A 502 22.99 -5.14 11.74
CA PRO A 502 22.92 -4.12 12.78
C PRO A 502 23.81 -2.92 12.43
N PHE A 503 23.44 -1.74 12.92
CA PHE A 503 24.30 -0.55 12.84
C PHE A 503 24.43 0.15 14.18
N SER A 504 25.45 0.99 14.32
CA SER A 504 25.75 1.71 15.56
C SER A 504 25.88 3.21 15.33
N LEU A 505 25.41 3.99 16.29
CA LEU A 505 25.60 5.44 16.35
C LEU A 505 26.80 5.76 17.23
N GLN A 506 27.51 6.85 16.93
CA GLN A 506 28.53 7.35 17.83
C GLN A 506 27.85 7.97 19.06
N GLN A 507 27.81 7.23 20.16
CA GLN A 507 27.47 7.81 21.46
C GLN A 507 28.64 8.67 21.92
N LYS A 508 28.36 9.84 22.51
CA LYS A 508 29.35 10.51 23.37
C LYS A 508 29.79 9.48 24.39
N GLU A 509 31.07 9.09 24.37
CA GLU A 509 31.60 8.12 25.31
C GLU A 509 31.23 8.58 26.74
N SER A 510 30.35 7.85 27.41
CA SER A 510 30.33 7.88 28.87
C SER A 510 31.75 7.49 29.31
N PRO A 511 32.37 8.20 30.27
CA PRO A 511 33.76 7.98 30.63
C PRO A 511 33.96 6.50 30.93
N ARG A 512 34.71 5.81 30.06
CA ARG A 512 35.12 4.43 30.33
C ARG A 512 35.90 4.48 31.63
N ILE A 513 35.38 3.84 32.67
CA ILE A 513 36.13 3.58 33.91
C ILE A 513 37.31 2.68 33.50
N LYS A 514 38.41 3.30 33.10
CA LYS A 514 39.63 2.60 32.70
C LYS A 514 40.34 2.14 33.97
N GLN A 515 40.75 0.87 33.94
CA GLN A 515 41.65 0.20 34.88
C GLN A 515 41.08 -0.13 36.26
N LEU A 516 40.34 -1.24 36.35
CA LEU A 516 40.41 -2.09 37.55
C LEU A 516 41.72 -2.89 37.48
N SER A 517 42.84 -2.24 37.80
CA SER A 517 44.07 -2.94 38.14
C SER A 517 43.93 -3.58 39.52
N ALA A 518 44.65 -4.69 39.67
CA ALA A 518 44.68 -5.70 40.73
C ALA A 518 44.88 -5.25 42.20
N ALA A 519 44.26 -4.16 42.67
CA ALA A 519 44.44 -3.66 44.03
C ALA A 519 43.14 -3.25 44.72
N PHE A 520 42.20 -4.18 44.92
CA PHE A 520 40.99 -3.91 45.71
C PHE A 520 40.70 -5.05 46.69
N LYS A 521 41.30 -4.97 47.88
CA LYS A 521 40.94 -5.76 49.07
C LYS A 521 40.37 -4.83 50.18
N ASN A 522 39.26 -5.29 50.78
CA ASN A 522 38.68 -4.99 52.10
C ASN A 522 37.82 -3.70 52.31
N SER A 523 36.48 -3.86 52.33
CA SER A 523 35.49 -3.46 53.38
C SER A 523 34.02 -3.46 52.85
N GLY A 524 33.01 -3.63 53.72
CA GLY A 524 31.59 -3.88 53.37
C GLY A 524 30.87 -2.76 52.59
N ALA A 525 31.15 -1.49 52.88
CA ALA A 525 30.59 -0.36 52.11
C ALA A 525 31.09 -0.30 50.65
N LYS A 526 32.25 -0.91 50.36
CA LYS A 526 32.84 -0.97 49.03
C LYS A 526 32.29 -2.12 48.19
N ARG A 527 31.58 -3.08 48.81
CA ARG A 527 30.86 -4.16 48.12
C ARG A 527 29.58 -3.62 47.48
N LEU A 528 28.82 -2.79 48.19
CA LEU A 528 27.65 -2.07 47.66
C LEU A 528 28.03 -1.19 46.45
N LEU A 529 29.13 -0.44 46.55
CA LEU A 529 29.60 0.41 45.45
C LEU A 529 30.10 -0.41 44.24
N ARG A 530 30.68 -1.60 44.49
CA ARG A 530 31.02 -2.57 43.44
C ARG A 530 29.76 -3.15 42.79
N ASP A 531 28.75 -3.51 43.57
CA ASP A 531 27.50 -4.09 43.09
C ASP A 531 26.67 -3.04 42.33
N GLU A 532 26.67 -1.78 42.77
CA GLU A 532 26.11 -0.64 42.04
C GLU A 532 26.81 -0.44 40.70
N LEU A 533 28.15 -0.39 40.67
CA LEU A 533 28.92 -0.26 39.42
C LEU A 533 28.76 -1.47 38.49
N LEU A 534 28.62 -2.68 39.03
CA LEU A 534 28.32 -3.88 38.26
C LEU A 534 26.91 -3.83 37.67
N SER A 535 25.92 -3.38 38.46
CA SER A 535 24.54 -3.20 37.99
C SER A 535 24.45 -2.12 36.92
N GLU A 536 25.20 -1.02 37.06
CA GLU A 536 25.26 0.05 36.06
C GLU A 536 25.91 -0.48 34.77
N ARG A 537 26.98 -1.27 34.89
CA ARG A 537 27.61 -1.93 33.74
C ARG A 537 26.67 -2.93 33.07
N GLU A 538 25.95 -3.75 33.82
CA GLU A 538 24.97 -4.70 33.27
C GLU A 538 23.83 -3.96 32.56
N MET A 539 23.31 -2.88 33.15
CA MET A 539 22.30 -2.02 32.52
C MET A 539 22.82 -1.38 31.23
N LEU A 540 24.08 -0.93 31.21
CA LEU A 540 24.70 -0.37 29.99
C LEU A 540 24.85 -1.43 28.91
N ILE A 541 25.34 -2.64 29.24
CA ILE A 541 25.46 -3.76 28.31
C ILE A 541 24.09 -4.17 27.75
N GLN A 542 23.07 -4.24 28.60
CA GLN A 542 21.70 -4.54 28.18
C GLN A 542 21.16 -3.46 27.22
N ARG A 543 21.37 -2.17 27.54
CA ARG A 543 20.98 -1.06 26.65
C ARG A 543 21.71 -1.10 25.31
N GLU A 544 23.01 -1.39 25.30
CA GLU A 544 23.78 -1.53 24.07
C GLU A 544 23.29 -2.71 23.23
N ASN A 545 23.00 -3.85 23.87
CA ASN A 545 22.46 -5.03 23.19
C ASN A 545 21.08 -4.77 22.60
N GLN A 546 20.18 -4.12 23.36
CA GLN A 546 18.86 -3.72 22.87
C GLN A 546 18.99 -2.73 21.72
N ALA A 547 19.85 -1.72 21.83
CA ALA A 547 20.08 -0.75 20.77
C ALA A 547 20.61 -1.41 19.48
N ARG A 548 21.50 -2.41 19.59
CA ARG A 548 21.97 -3.21 18.43
C ARG A 548 20.87 -4.04 17.78
N GLN A 549 19.90 -4.52 18.57
CA GLN A 549 18.76 -5.27 18.04
C GLN A 549 17.75 -4.34 17.34
N GLU A 550 17.53 -3.15 17.87
CA GLU A 550 16.59 -2.16 17.33
C GLU A 550 17.11 -1.43 16.08
N MET A 551 18.43 -1.21 15.97
CA MET A 551 19.04 -0.51 14.83
C MET A 551 19.48 -1.51 13.76
N GLN A 552 18.66 -1.68 12.72
CA GLN A 552 18.93 -2.63 11.64
C GLN A 552 18.81 -1.99 10.26
N ALA A 553 19.67 -2.44 9.34
CA ALA A 553 19.65 -2.04 7.94
C ALA A 553 19.34 -3.24 7.05
N ALA A 554 18.27 -3.13 6.25
CA ALA A 554 17.97 -4.12 5.23
C ALA A 554 18.87 -3.92 4.01
N ILE A 555 19.40 -5.02 3.48
CA ILE A 555 20.22 -5.04 2.27
C ILE A 555 19.41 -5.70 1.15
N ILE A 556 19.05 -4.91 0.16
CA ILE A 556 18.23 -5.32 -0.99
C ILE A 556 19.11 -5.28 -2.23
N HIS A 557 19.22 -6.41 -2.92
CA HIS A 557 20.05 -6.51 -4.13
C HIS A 557 19.18 -6.64 -5.37
N SER A 558 19.48 -5.82 -6.38
CA SER A 558 18.82 -5.84 -7.69
C SER A 558 19.85 -5.70 -8.82
N GLU A 559 19.37 -5.79 -10.06
CA GLU A 559 20.17 -5.51 -11.26
C GLU A 559 20.69 -4.06 -11.33
N TYR A 560 20.09 -3.13 -10.57
CA TYR A 560 20.47 -1.73 -10.49
C TYR A 560 21.51 -1.43 -9.39
N GLY A 561 21.96 -2.46 -8.66
CA GLY A 561 22.89 -2.36 -7.55
C GLY A 561 22.25 -2.71 -6.20
N THR A 562 22.92 -2.32 -5.11
CA THR A 562 22.47 -2.64 -3.75
C THR A 562 21.80 -1.43 -3.11
N LEU A 563 20.56 -1.59 -2.64
CA LEU A 563 19.82 -0.65 -1.82
C LEU A 563 19.98 -1.05 -0.34
N ILE A 564 20.36 -0.09 0.50
CA ILE A 564 20.47 -0.26 1.95
C ILE A 564 19.48 0.68 2.63
N LEU A 565 18.62 0.11 3.48
CA LEU A 565 17.59 0.83 4.24
C LEU A 565 17.85 0.70 5.75
N PRO A 566 18.69 1.57 6.35
CA PRO A 566 18.83 1.66 7.81
C PRO A 566 17.57 2.22 8.47
N VAL A 567 17.10 1.54 9.51
CA VAL A 567 15.89 1.87 10.26
C VAL A 567 16.12 1.64 11.77
N TRP A 568 15.69 2.58 12.61
CA TRP A 568 15.78 2.45 14.07
C TRP A 568 14.43 2.07 14.70
N TYR A 569 14.21 0.77 14.92
CA TYR A 569 12.96 0.18 15.44
C TYR A 569 12.82 0.29 16.97
N ARG A 570 13.06 1.47 17.54
CA ARG A 570 13.05 1.65 19.01
C ARG A 570 11.71 1.29 19.65
N GLU A 571 11.75 0.55 20.75
CA GLU A 571 10.56 0.15 21.49
C GLU A 571 9.74 1.36 22.01
N GLY A 572 8.42 1.23 21.94
CA GLY A 572 7.46 2.26 22.31
C GLY A 572 7.16 3.29 21.21
N THR A 573 7.85 3.21 20.06
CA THR A 573 7.56 4.04 18.88
C THR A 573 6.16 3.76 18.33
N GLN A 574 5.62 2.55 18.52
CA GLN A 574 4.24 2.20 18.15
C GLN A 574 3.16 2.95 18.95
N PHE A 575 3.54 3.62 20.05
CA PHE A 575 2.68 4.53 20.80
C PHE A 575 3.02 5.99 20.54
N VAL A 576 4.27 6.37 20.86
CA VAL A 576 4.80 7.73 20.67
C VAL A 576 6.27 7.64 20.24
N PRO A 577 6.62 8.13 19.04
CA PRO A 577 7.98 8.12 18.51
C PRO A 577 9.00 8.74 19.46
N ASP A 578 10.19 8.14 19.53
CA ASP A 578 11.33 8.72 20.26
C ASP A 578 12.08 9.74 19.37
N GLN A 579 13.16 10.35 19.89
CA GLN A 579 14.02 11.25 19.12
C GLN A 579 14.54 10.59 17.82
N LEU A 580 14.85 9.29 17.87
CA LEU A 580 15.22 8.44 16.71
C LEU A 580 16.29 9.06 15.80
N ALA A 581 17.24 9.80 16.37
CA ALA A 581 18.27 10.49 15.61
C ALA A 581 19.61 10.46 16.36
N GLY A 582 20.70 10.48 15.61
CA GLY A 582 22.06 10.46 16.13
C GLY A 582 23.09 10.79 15.06
N ASN A 583 24.35 10.92 15.48
CA ASN A 583 25.45 11.26 14.59
C ASN A 583 26.29 10.02 14.26
N ASP A 584 26.94 10.08 13.11
CA ASP A 584 27.97 9.13 12.67
C ASP A 584 27.48 7.67 12.75
N ALA A 585 26.36 7.38 12.09
CA ALA A 585 25.84 6.02 12.00
C ALA A 585 26.75 5.17 11.11
N THR A 586 27.26 4.08 11.67
CA THR A 586 28.22 3.18 11.02
C THR A 586 27.56 1.85 10.68
N ILE A 587 27.62 1.46 9.40
CA ILE A 587 26.99 0.25 8.86
C ILE A 587 28.06 -0.56 8.11
N VAL A 588 28.15 -1.86 8.37
CA VAL A 588 29.04 -2.76 7.62
C VAL A 588 28.22 -3.59 6.64
N ILE A 589 28.49 -3.41 5.34
CA ILE A 589 27.77 -4.08 4.25
C ILE A 589 28.54 -5.34 3.84
N PRO A 590 28.02 -6.55 4.13
CA PRO A 590 28.63 -7.82 3.72
C PRO A 590 28.64 -7.94 2.20
N GLY A 591 29.77 -8.40 1.64
CA GLY A 591 29.91 -8.61 0.19
C GLY A 591 29.81 -7.34 -0.67
N GLY A 592 29.84 -6.15 -0.06
CA GLY A 592 29.75 -4.88 -0.79
C GLY A 592 30.85 -4.75 -1.84
N ASN A 593 30.48 -4.35 -3.06
CA ASN A 593 31.43 -4.15 -4.13
C ASN A 593 32.34 -2.95 -3.79
N VAL A 594 33.62 -3.23 -3.52
CA VAL A 594 34.61 -2.22 -3.13
C VAL A 594 34.80 -1.16 -4.21
N SER A 595 34.46 -1.43 -5.49
CA SER A 595 34.53 -0.43 -6.56
C SER A 595 33.27 0.45 -6.68
N ALA A 596 32.12 0.04 -6.16
CA ALA A 596 30.83 0.73 -6.35
C ALA A 596 30.61 1.91 -5.41
N SER A 597 30.44 3.12 -5.94
CA SER A 597 30.21 4.33 -5.16
C SER A 597 28.96 4.23 -4.29
N VAL A 598 29.00 4.85 -3.11
CA VAL A 598 27.90 4.86 -2.14
C VAL A 598 27.28 6.25 -2.09
N TRP A 599 25.96 6.30 -2.21
CA TRP A 599 25.20 7.54 -2.24
C TRP A 599 24.04 7.47 -1.24
N GLU A 600 23.91 8.50 -0.41
CA GLU A 600 22.69 8.77 0.35
C GLU A 600 21.70 9.53 -0.54
N LEU A 601 20.48 8.99 -0.64
CA LEU A 601 19.40 9.57 -1.42
C LEU A 601 18.41 10.27 -0.50
N SER A 602 17.99 11.45 -0.92
CA SER A 602 16.79 12.11 -0.42
C SER A 602 15.98 12.64 -1.58
N THR A 603 14.77 13.10 -1.30
CA THR A 603 13.89 13.74 -2.29
C THR A 603 14.38 15.12 -2.74
N THR A 604 15.41 15.69 -2.11
CA THR A 604 15.95 17.02 -2.43
C THR A 604 17.43 17.02 -2.82
N GLU A 605 18.20 15.99 -2.45
CA GLU A 605 19.64 15.91 -2.73
C GLU A 605 20.12 14.45 -2.83
N ILE A 606 21.19 14.24 -3.60
CA ILE A 606 21.99 13.00 -3.64
C ILE A 606 23.39 13.30 -3.16
N LYS A 607 23.79 12.70 -2.03
CA LYS A 607 25.07 12.95 -1.36
C LYS A 607 25.97 11.72 -1.43
N ASN A 608 27.27 11.91 -1.68
CA ASN A 608 28.24 10.83 -1.61
C ASN A 608 28.60 10.53 -0.15
N LEU A 609 28.69 9.25 0.22
CA LEU A 609 29.08 8.82 1.57
C LEU A 609 30.51 8.26 1.58
N GLU A 610 31.22 8.53 2.68
CA GLU A 610 32.52 7.93 2.93
C GLU A 610 32.40 6.41 3.14
N ARG A 611 33.37 5.68 2.61
CA ARG A 611 33.44 4.22 2.72
C ARG A 611 34.84 3.76 3.11
N LYS A 612 34.92 2.74 3.95
CA LYS A 612 36.17 2.12 4.39
C LYS A 612 36.08 0.61 4.30
N ARG A 613 37.07 -0.04 3.70
CA ARG A 613 37.16 -1.50 3.69
C ARG A 613 37.50 -2.01 5.09
N VAL A 614 36.73 -2.95 5.60
CA VAL A 614 36.91 -3.58 6.92
C VAL A 614 36.80 -5.09 6.80
N ASN A 615 37.22 -5.81 7.85
CA ASN A 615 36.99 -7.25 7.92
C ASN A 615 35.48 -7.51 7.95
N GLY A 616 34.99 -8.31 6.98
CA GLY A 616 33.57 -8.62 6.85
C GLY A 616 32.80 -7.78 5.81
N GLY A 617 33.39 -6.73 5.21
CA GLY A 617 32.72 -5.98 4.13
C GLY A 617 33.18 -4.55 3.92
N VAL A 618 32.26 -3.70 3.46
CA VAL A 618 32.47 -2.26 3.29
C VAL A 618 31.72 -1.52 4.39
N GLN A 619 32.45 -0.78 5.22
CA GLN A 619 31.86 0.12 6.20
C GLN A 619 31.49 1.44 5.54
N ILE A 620 30.30 1.95 5.85
CA ILE A 620 29.82 3.28 5.46
C ILE A 620 29.47 4.09 6.71
N THR A 621 29.63 5.41 6.62
CA THR A 621 29.31 6.33 7.71
C THR A 621 28.31 7.39 7.25
N ILE A 622 27.20 7.52 8.00
CA ILE A 622 26.17 8.55 7.79
C ILE A 622 26.38 9.64 8.85
N PRO A 623 26.78 10.87 8.47
CA PRO A 623 27.14 11.91 9.44
C PRO A 623 25.99 12.30 10.37
N LYS A 624 24.76 12.38 9.84
CA LYS A 624 23.55 12.71 10.61
C LYS A 624 22.43 11.76 10.24
N PHE A 625 22.15 10.82 11.13
CA PHE A 625 21.11 9.84 10.99
C PHE A 625 19.84 10.31 11.72
N ASP A 626 18.71 10.17 11.03
CA ASP A 626 17.36 10.29 11.61
C ASP A 626 16.70 8.91 11.56
N MET A 627 15.40 8.78 11.82
CA MET A 627 14.66 7.50 11.88
C MET A 627 15.03 6.47 10.81
N THR A 628 15.21 6.96 9.57
CA THR A 628 15.41 6.17 8.36
C THR A 628 16.35 6.90 7.41
N SER A 629 17.15 6.18 6.62
CA SER A 629 17.87 6.73 5.46
C SER A 629 17.74 5.79 4.25
N ILE A 630 17.97 6.31 3.05
CA ILE A 630 17.99 5.55 1.80
C ILE A 630 19.42 5.64 1.24
N ILE A 631 20.06 4.50 1.08
CA ILE A 631 21.44 4.44 0.61
C ILE A 631 21.52 3.49 -0.58
N ILE A 632 22.18 3.92 -1.66
CA ILE A 632 22.44 3.08 -2.81
C ILE A 632 23.94 2.88 -3.00
N MET A 633 24.31 1.67 -3.37
CA MET A 633 25.66 1.29 -3.77
C MET A 633 25.62 0.80 -5.22
N THR A 634 26.15 1.59 -6.14
CA THR A 634 26.14 1.29 -7.58
C THR A 634 27.36 1.89 -8.28
N SER A 635 27.82 1.20 -9.32
CA SER A 635 28.88 1.69 -10.23
C SER A 635 28.33 2.36 -11.49
N ASP A 636 27.01 2.31 -11.72
CA ASP A 636 26.37 2.89 -12.92
C ASP A 636 26.17 4.41 -12.76
N GLN A 637 26.99 5.18 -13.47
CA GLN A 637 26.90 6.65 -13.50
C GLN A 637 25.66 7.16 -14.24
N GLY A 638 25.17 6.42 -15.24
CA GLY A 638 23.97 6.78 -16.00
C GLY A 638 22.71 6.70 -15.12
N LEU A 639 22.64 5.68 -14.27
CA LEU A 639 21.58 5.56 -13.26
C LEU A 639 21.60 6.73 -12.26
N ILE A 640 22.78 7.12 -11.76
CA ILE A 640 22.90 8.27 -10.85
C ILE A 640 22.46 9.57 -11.53
N GLN A 641 22.78 9.77 -12.81
CA GLN A 641 22.33 10.96 -13.53
C GLN A 641 20.81 10.98 -13.72
N LYS A 642 20.18 9.82 -14.01
CA LYS A 642 18.71 9.70 -14.06
C LYS A 642 18.08 10.03 -12.70
N LEU A 643 18.67 9.54 -11.61
CA LEU A 643 18.21 9.87 -10.26
C LEU A 643 18.34 11.36 -9.94
N ARG A 644 19.46 12.01 -10.33
CA ARG A 644 19.62 13.47 -10.14
C ARG A 644 18.53 14.26 -10.85
N ASN A 645 18.18 13.89 -12.08
CA ASN A 645 17.09 14.53 -12.83
C ASN A 645 15.74 14.32 -12.12
N LYS A 646 15.50 13.11 -11.59
CA LYS A 646 14.28 12.79 -10.83
C LYS A 646 14.21 13.57 -9.51
N VAL A 647 15.31 13.66 -8.77
CA VAL A 647 15.41 14.47 -7.53
C VAL A 647 15.19 15.95 -7.83
N ALA A 648 15.72 16.48 -8.94
CA ALA A 648 15.47 17.86 -9.34
C ALA A 648 13.97 18.14 -9.52
N ALA A 649 13.22 17.22 -10.14
CA ALA A 649 11.77 17.34 -10.33
C ALA A 649 10.97 17.21 -9.02
N LEU A 650 11.45 16.40 -8.07
CA LEU A 650 10.79 16.15 -6.78
C LEU A 650 11.17 17.14 -5.68
N SER A 651 12.27 17.88 -5.84
CA SER A 651 12.87 18.73 -4.80
C SER A 651 11.88 19.75 -4.23
N ARG A 652 11.26 20.55 -5.10
CA ARG A 652 10.26 21.55 -4.73
C ARG A 652 9.01 20.96 -4.05
N PRO A 653 8.25 20.03 -4.67
CA PRO A 653 7.04 19.50 -4.04
C PRO A 653 7.35 18.75 -2.74
N SER A 654 8.53 18.13 -2.61
CA SER A 654 8.95 17.51 -1.36
C SER A 654 9.24 18.54 -0.27
N ALA A 655 9.98 19.60 -0.57
CA ALA A 655 10.25 20.66 0.40
C ALA A 655 8.96 21.34 0.88
N GLU A 656 8.05 21.66 -0.03
CA GLU A 656 6.72 22.20 0.29
C GLU A 656 5.94 21.25 1.23
N THR A 657 5.90 19.95 0.90
CA THR A 657 5.22 18.93 1.71
C THR A 657 5.82 18.80 3.11
N CYS A 658 7.16 18.80 3.22
CA CYS A 658 7.85 18.71 4.50
C CYS A 658 7.63 19.94 5.40
N VAL A 659 7.64 21.15 4.82
CA VAL A 659 7.38 22.39 5.57
C VAL A 659 5.94 22.40 6.08
N GLN A 660 4.96 22.08 5.24
CA GLN A 660 3.55 22.00 5.64
C GLN A 660 3.32 20.94 6.73
N LEU A 661 3.96 19.77 6.61
CA LEU A 661 3.84 18.70 7.59
C LEU A 661 4.39 19.13 8.96
N CYS A 662 5.54 19.81 8.95
CA CYS A 662 6.17 20.36 10.14
C CYS A 662 5.27 21.40 10.83
N GLN A 663 4.67 22.32 10.06
CA GLN A 663 3.77 23.34 10.59
C GLN A 663 2.52 22.72 11.23
N ALA A 664 1.87 21.80 10.52
CA ALA A 664 0.67 21.12 11.01
C ALA A 664 0.93 20.36 12.32
N LYS A 665 2.03 19.60 12.40
CA LYS A 665 2.41 18.89 13.63
C LYS A 665 2.79 19.85 14.75
N LEU A 666 3.50 20.95 14.46
CA LEU A 666 3.89 21.96 15.45
C LEU A 666 2.65 22.57 16.12
N GLU A 667 1.67 23.00 15.32
CA GLU A 667 0.41 23.57 15.81
C GLU A 667 -0.32 22.60 16.75
N ARG A 668 -0.44 21.33 16.36
CA ARG A 668 -1.05 20.31 17.21
C ARG A 668 -0.28 20.09 18.50
N CYS A 669 1.05 20.00 18.44
CA CYS A 669 1.89 19.80 19.62
C CYS A 669 1.78 20.98 20.59
N GLN A 670 1.71 22.22 20.08
CA GLN A 670 1.47 23.42 20.89
C GLN A 670 0.11 23.35 21.59
N LYS A 671 -0.94 22.94 20.89
CA LYS A 671 -2.29 22.77 21.47
C LYS A 671 -2.29 21.74 22.60
N THR A 672 -1.76 20.53 22.35
CA THR A 672 -1.69 19.47 23.38
C THR A 672 -0.84 19.91 24.58
N ASN A 673 0.31 20.56 24.36
CA ASN A 673 1.12 21.10 25.44
C ASN A 673 0.35 22.15 26.26
N GLY A 674 -0.37 23.05 25.59
CA GLY A 674 -1.22 24.06 26.23
C GLY A 674 -2.29 23.44 27.14
N GLU A 675 -2.96 22.37 26.69
CA GLU A 675 -3.92 21.62 27.50
C GLU A 675 -3.26 20.99 28.74
N LEU A 676 -2.08 20.38 28.58
CA LEU A 676 -1.32 19.79 29.71
C LEU A 676 -0.87 20.85 30.74
N VAL A 677 -0.48 22.04 30.27
CA VAL A 677 -0.14 23.18 31.13
C VAL A 677 -1.37 23.67 31.89
N GLN A 678 -2.51 23.85 31.21
CA GLN A 678 -3.77 24.27 31.83
C GLN A 678 -4.25 23.29 32.91
N LEU A 679 -4.04 21.99 32.70
CA LEU A 679 -4.36 20.97 33.70
C LEU A 679 -3.40 20.99 34.91
N GLY A 680 -2.21 21.60 34.80
CA GLY A 680 -1.22 21.67 35.89
C GLY A 680 -0.57 20.33 36.25
N VAL A 681 -0.68 19.33 35.39
CA VAL A 681 -0.34 17.92 35.67
C VAL A 681 1.04 17.49 35.18
N SER A 682 1.54 18.10 34.10
CA SER A 682 2.87 17.77 33.53
C SER A 682 3.89 18.82 33.94
N GLN A 683 4.98 18.37 34.56
CA GLN A 683 6.15 19.21 34.84
C GLN A 683 6.90 19.52 33.56
N ILE A 684 7.08 18.53 32.70
CA ILE A 684 7.80 18.69 31.43
C ILE A 684 7.08 19.70 30.54
N ALA A 685 5.75 19.66 30.46
CA ALA A 685 4.97 20.64 29.69
C ALA A 685 5.12 22.09 30.19
N ARG A 686 5.36 22.29 31.50
CA ARG A 686 5.52 23.62 32.11
C ARG A 686 6.96 24.14 32.05
N MET A 687 7.95 23.28 32.29
CA MET A 687 9.35 23.67 32.43
C MET A 687 10.10 23.60 31.08
N ASP A 688 10.17 22.41 30.49
CA ASP A 688 10.97 22.16 29.28
C ASP A 688 10.18 22.46 27.99
N GLY A 689 8.86 22.26 28.04
CA GLY A 689 7.94 22.39 26.91
C GLY A 689 8.08 23.71 26.15
N PRO A 690 8.04 24.88 26.82
CA PRO A 690 8.18 26.17 26.15
C PRO A 690 9.52 26.32 25.40
N ALA A 691 10.62 25.87 25.99
CA ALA A 691 11.94 25.96 25.36
C ALA A 691 12.05 25.07 24.11
N ILE A 692 11.55 23.83 24.19
CA ILE A 692 11.54 22.90 23.04
C ILE A 692 10.63 23.41 21.92
N LEU A 693 9.43 23.90 22.26
CA LEU A 693 8.48 24.45 21.29
C LEU A 693 9.02 25.71 20.61
N ASN A 694 9.67 26.61 21.35
CA ASN A 694 10.31 27.80 20.77
C ASN A 694 11.43 27.41 19.79
N ARG A 695 12.22 26.38 20.11
CA ARG A 695 13.26 25.87 19.21
C ARG A 695 12.66 25.24 17.96
N ALA A 696 11.61 24.42 18.09
CA ALA A 696 10.89 23.84 16.96
C ALA A 696 10.30 24.92 16.05
N GLN A 697 9.67 25.95 16.63
CA GLN A 697 9.11 27.08 15.88
C GLN A 697 10.20 27.87 15.12
N SER A 698 11.35 28.10 15.74
CA SER A 698 12.49 28.76 15.08
C SER A 698 12.97 27.95 13.86
N LEU A 699 13.07 26.62 13.98
CA LEU A 699 13.45 25.73 12.89
C LEU A 699 12.38 25.67 11.79
N ALA A 700 11.09 25.65 12.15
CA ALA A 700 10.00 25.72 11.18
C ALA A 700 10.05 27.04 10.37
N LYS A 701 10.30 28.17 11.02
CA LYS A 701 10.46 29.47 10.35
C LYS A 701 11.70 29.51 9.44
N GLN A 702 12.80 28.89 9.85
CA GLN A 702 13.98 28.72 8.98
C GLN A 702 13.64 27.87 7.75
N ALA A 703 12.85 26.81 7.92
CA ALA A 703 12.40 25.98 6.81
C ALA A 703 11.53 26.74 5.80
N GLU A 704 10.60 27.57 6.27
CA GLU A 704 9.80 28.49 5.43
C GLU A 704 10.68 29.49 4.68
N THR A 705 11.65 30.08 5.37
CA THR A 705 12.57 31.08 4.78
C THR A 705 13.43 30.43 3.69
N ALA A 706 13.95 29.24 3.93
CA ALA A 706 14.71 28.47 2.94
C ALA A 706 13.84 28.08 1.74
N LEU A 707 12.58 27.69 1.97
CA LEU A 707 11.64 27.38 0.89
C LEU A 707 11.35 28.61 0.02
N ALA A 708 11.14 29.78 0.64
CA ALA A 708 10.95 31.04 -0.06
C ALA A 708 12.19 31.46 -0.87
N ALA A 709 13.39 31.14 -0.37
CA ALA A 709 14.66 31.34 -1.05
C ALA A 709 14.97 30.28 -2.13
N GLN A 710 14.07 29.33 -2.38
CA GLN A 710 14.24 28.19 -3.30
C GLN A 710 15.39 27.23 -2.92
N ASP A 711 15.87 27.27 -1.67
CA ASP A 711 16.76 26.26 -1.12
C ASP A 711 15.93 25.09 -0.56
N PHE A 712 15.52 24.21 -1.47
CA PHE A 712 14.65 23.08 -1.16
C PHE A 712 15.31 22.07 -0.20
N HIS A 713 16.63 21.90 -0.27
CA HIS A 713 17.32 20.97 0.62
C HIS A 713 17.40 21.51 2.05
N ALA A 714 17.79 22.77 2.24
CA ALA A 714 17.79 23.40 3.56
C ALA A 714 16.38 23.44 4.15
N ALA A 715 15.35 23.76 3.35
CA ALA A 715 13.96 23.74 3.79
C ALA A 715 13.55 22.37 4.37
N ARG A 716 13.82 21.28 3.64
CA ARG A 716 13.55 19.91 4.11
C ARG A 716 14.33 19.58 5.39
N THR A 717 15.61 19.94 5.46
CA THR A 717 16.47 19.64 6.61
C THR A 717 16.02 20.39 7.87
N HIS A 718 15.69 21.67 7.76
CA HIS A 718 15.15 22.45 8.88
C HIS A 718 13.78 21.95 9.35
N ALA A 719 12.89 21.57 8.41
CA ALA A 719 11.60 20.97 8.74
C ALA A 719 11.77 19.64 9.50
N ARG A 720 12.71 18.78 9.05
CA ARG A 720 13.05 17.53 9.74
C ARG A 720 13.59 17.79 11.15
N ASP A 721 14.47 18.77 11.32
CA ASP A 721 15.06 19.11 12.62
C ASP A 721 14.00 19.66 13.59
N SER A 722 13.01 20.42 13.08
CA SER A 722 11.87 20.85 13.87
C SER A 722 11.01 19.66 14.32
N MET A 723 10.67 18.74 13.41
CA MET A 723 9.94 17.51 13.74
C MET A 723 10.68 16.66 14.78
N GLN A 724 12.01 16.59 14.70
CA GLN A 724 12.84 15.93 15.72
C GLN A 724 12.66 16.56 17.12
N MET A 725 12.62 17.90 17.21
CA MET A 725 12.34 18.60 18.49
C MET A 725 10.94 18.26 19.02
N LEU A 726 9.94 18.18 18.14
CA LEU A 726 8.59 17.78 18.52
C LEU A 726 8.54 16.34 19.05
N ARG A 727 9.26 15.39 18.44
CA ARG A 727 9.36 14.02 18.97
C ARG A 727 9.97 13.99 20.37
N ILE A 728 11.01 14.79 20.63
CA ILE A 728 11.62 14.89 21.96
C ILE A 728 10.58 15.36 22.99
N LEU A 729 9.80 16.40 22.66
CA LEU A 729 8.73 16.89 23.53
C LEU A 729 7.68 15.80 23.80
N GLN A 730 7.13 15.22 22.72
CA GLN A 730 6.08 14.21 22.79
C GLN A 730 6.51 13.01 23.63
N ARG A 731 7.71 12.48 23.36
CA ARG A 731 8.26 11.33 24.07
C ARG A 731 8.50 11.62 25.54
N SER A 732 9.00 12.81 25.87
CA SER A 732 9.30 13.20 27.25
C SER A 732 8.01 13.28 28.07
N GLN A 733 6.98 13.96 27.56
CA GLN A 733 5.67 14.05 28.21
C GLN A 733 4.95 12.70 28.32
N TRP A 734 5.07 11.87 27.28
CA TRP A 734 4.53 10.51 27.30
C TRP A 734 5.22 9.63 28.35
N ARG A 735 6.56 9.73 28.48
CA ARG A 735 7.31 9.04 29.54
C ARG A 735 6.89 9.50 30.94
N GLU A 736 6.65 10.79 31.14
CA GLU A 736 6.13 11.31 32.41
C GLU A 736 4.78 10.67 32.78
N ALA A 737 3.86 10.56 31.82
CA ALA A 737 2.55 9.96 32.02
C ALA A 737 2.59 8.44 32.23
N THR A 738 3.54 7.74 31.60
CA THR A 738 3.63 6.27 31.64
C THR A 738 4.56 5.73 32.73
N ARG A 739 5.37 6.58 33.38
CA ARG A 739 6.41 6.18 34.35
C ARG A 739 5.91 5.27 35.48
N THR A 740 4.67 5.43 35.91
CA THR A 740 4.08 4.68 37.04
C THR A 740 3.25 3.47 36.60
N LEU A 741 3.06 3.27 35.29
CA LEU A 741 2.26 2.18 34.74
C LEU A 741 3.14 0.96 34.47
N SER A 742 2.57 -0.25 34.57
CA SER A 742 3.29 -1.48 34.21
C SER A 742 3.46 -1.64 32.70
N SER A 743 2.53 -1.08 31.91
CA SER A 743 2.57 -1.05 30.46
C SER A 743 1.97 0.26 29.93
N ALA A 744 2.35 0.66 28.72
CA ALA A 744 1.68 1.75 28.01
C ALA A 744 0.21 1.45 27.70
N MET A 745 -0.16 0.15 27.64
CA MET A 745 -1.53 -0.35 27.45
C MET A 745 -2.35 -0.36 28.75
N SER A 746 -1.72 -0.11 29.90
CA SER A 746 -2.42 -0.03 31.19
C SER A 746 -3.54 1.00 31.17
N SER A 747 -3.37 2.11 30.46
CA SER A 747 -4.39 3.13 30.28
C SER A 747 -4.79 3.27 28.81
N PRO A 748 -6.09 3.39 28.48
CA PRO A 748 -6.56 3.57 27.10
C PRO A 748 -6.17 4.95 26.53
N TYR A 749 -5.65 5.83 27.36
CA TYR A 749 -5.26 7.20 27.01
C TYR A 749 -3.75 7.39 26.83
N THR A 750 -2.94 6.36 27.09
CA THR A 750 -1.47 6.40 26.95
C THR A 750 -0.99 5.76 25.65
N VAL A 751 -1.92 5.37 24.77
CA VAL A 751 -1.59 4.73 23.49
C VAL A 751 -1.20 5.72 22.39
N SER A 752 -1.45 7.02 22.57
CA SER A 752 -1.06 8.10 21.65
C SER A 752 -0.75 9.39 22.44
N TYR A 753 0.05 10.27 21.83
CA TYR A 753 0.37 11.59 22.39
C TYR A 753 -0.87 12.49 22.49
N SER A 754 -1.75 12.48 21.47
CA SER A 754 -2.94 13.34 21.43
C SER A 754 -3.95 13.04 22.55
N THR A 755 -3.85 11.85 23.15
CA THR A 755 -4.78 11.39 24.18
C THR A 755 -4.27 11.59 25.61
N LEU A 756 -3.04 12.10 25.79
CA LEU A 756 -2.46 12.35 27.11
C LEU A 756 -3.27 13.31 28.00
N PRO A 757 -3.89 14.39 27.51
CA PRO A 757 -4.75 15.22 28.34
C PRO A 757 -5.91 14.42 28.97
N ASP A 758 -6.47 13.44 28.24
CA ASP A 758 -7.54 12.59 28.76
C ASP A 758 -7.04 11.59 29.80
N HIS A 759 -5.79 11.11 29.67
CA HIS A 759 -5.14 10.28 30.69
C HIS A 759 -5.13 11.02 32.04
N TRP A 760 -4.66 12.26 32.05
CA TRP A 760 -4.59 13.05 33.28
C TRP A 760 -5.95 13.43 33.84
N LYS A 761 -6.95 13.69 32.98
CA LYS A 761 -8.34 13.85 33.42
C LYS A 761 -8.86 12.59 34.10
N MET A 762 -8.57 11.40 33.57
CA MET A 762 -8.93 10.12 34.18
C MET A 762 -8.22 9.92 35.53
N VAL A 763 -6.91 10.15 35.60
CA VAL A 763 -6.14 10.07 36.86
C VAL A 763 -6.72 11.01 37.93
N SER A 764 -7.11 12.24 37.54
CA SER A 764 -7.79 13.18 38.44
C SER A 764 -9.15 12.65 38.93
N LYS A 765 -9.92 11.93 38.09
CA LYS A 765 -11.17 11.28 38.50
C LYS A 765 -10.92 10.14 39.51
N ILE A 766 -9.93 9.27 39.24
CA ILE A 766 -9.55 8.18 40.14
C ILE A 766 -9.14 8.74 41.51
N GLY A 767 -8.34 9.80 41.51
CA GLY A 767 -7.92 10.50 42.72
C GLY A 767 -9.05 11.05 43.61
N ARG A 768 -10.23 11.33 43.03
CA ARG A 768 -11.44 11.75 43.75
C ARG A 768 -12.30 10.56 44.22
N SER A 769 -11.99 9.35 43.78
CA SER A 769 -12.78 8.14 44.08
C SER A 769 -12.34 7.44 45.37
N GLY A 770 -11.44 8.04 46.15
CA GLY A 770 -10.80 7.40 47.31
C GLY A 770 -11.73 6.97 48.45
N LYS A 771 -13.01 7.37 48.44
CA LYS A 771 -14.04 6.94 49.39
C LYS A 771 -14.99 5.85 48.85
N ASN A 772 -15.07 5.66 47.53
CA ASN A 772 -16.03 4.77 46.86
C ASN A 772 -15.29 3.72 46.02
N ILE A 773 -14.52 2.86 46.70
CA ILE A 773 -13.83 1.72 46.11
C ILE A 773 -14.65 0.48 46.40
N GLU A 774 -15.14 -0.18 45.36
CA GLU A 774 -15.85 -1.46 45.52
C GLU A 774 -14.87 -2.58 45.85
N ALA A 775 -15.36 -3.63 46.50
CA ALA A 775 -14.60 -4.86 46.69
C ALA A 775 -14.31 -5.53 45.34
N ASN A 776 -13.39 -6.51 45.33
CA ASN A 776 -13.08 -7.29 44.13
C ASN A 776 -14.37 -7.94 43.56
N LEU A 777 -14.71 -7.58 42.32
CA LEU A 777 -15.88 -8.10 41.61
C LEU A 777 -15.68 -9.54 41.13
N LEU A 778 -14.43 -9.98 40.94
CA LEU A 778 -14.08 -11.33 40.51
C LEU A 778 -13.55 -12.15 41.69
N ARG A 779 -14.43 -12.83 42.42
CA ARG A 779 -14.07 -13.52 43.67
C ARG A 779 -13.13 -14.70 43.44
N SER A 780 -13.39 -15.45 42.38
CA SER A 780 -12.66 -16.66 41.96
C SER A 780 -11.31 -16.41 41.27
N GLY A 781 -10.89 -15.15 41.14
CA GLY A 781 -9.66 -14.80 40.41
C GLY A 781 -8.37 -15.08 41.18
N ASP A 782 -8.44 -15.58 42.42
CA ASP A 782 -7.29 -16.12 43.17
C ASP A 782 -6.89 -17.54 42.74
N PHE A 783 -7.75 -18.23 41.98
CA PHE A 783 -7.51 -19.58 41.44
C PHE A 783 -7.45 -20.70 42.48
N GLU A 784 -8.08 -20.53 43.64
CA GLU A 784 -7.96 -21.49 44.76
C GLU A 784 -9.09 -22.52 44.86
N ASP A 785 -10.29 -22.19 44.36
CA ASP A 785 -11.48 -23.03 44.52
C ASP A 785 -12.20 -23.28 43.18
N ILE A 786 -12.10 -24.51 42.69
CA ILE A 786 -12.72 -24.95 41.43
C ILE A 786 -14.25 -25.02 41.51
N ASP A 787 -14.84 -25.25 42.68
CA ASP A 787 -16.30 -25.30 42.82
C ASP A 787 -16.88 -23.90 42.62
N THR A 788 -16.23 -22.88 43.20
CA THR A 788 -16.57 -21.48 42.97
C THR A 788 -16.46 -21.09 41.49
N TRP A 789 -15.48 -21.62 40.76
CA TRP A 789 -15.34 -21.37 39.31
C TRP A 789 -16.52 -21.87 38.48
N VAL A 790 -16.97 -23.09 38.77
CA VAL A 790 -18.10 -23.72 38.08
C VAL A 790 -19.39 -22.95 38.39
N VAL A 791 -19.59 -22.56 39.66
CA VAL A 791 -20.78 -21.82 40.10
C VAL A 791 -20.84 -20.42 39.48
N GLU A 792 -19.72 -19.69 39.44
CA GLU A 792 -19.69 -18.34 38.85
C GLU A 792 -19.84 -18.37 37.32
N GLY A 793 -19.54 -19.50 36.66
CA GLY A 793 -19.77 -19.69 35.23
C GLY A 793 -18.56 -19.37 34.36
N TRP A 794 -17.35 -19.69 34.83
CA TRP A 794 -16.16 -19.65 33.99
C TRP A 794 -16.31 -20.62 32.81
N THR A 795 -15.90 -20.18 31.62
CA THR A 795 -15.89 -21.03 30.43
C THR A 795 -14.47 -21.25 29.94
N HIS A 796 -14.22 -22.43 29.38
CA HIS A 796 -12.95 -22.73 28.72
C HIS A 796 -13.20 -23.47 27.41
N GLU A 797 -12.37 -23.17 26.42
CA GLU A 797 -12.36 -23.79 25.11
C GLU A 797 -10.95 -24.36 24.86
N GLN A 798 -10.87 -25.64 24.47
CA GLN A 798 -9.61 -26.29 24.11
C GLN A 798 -9.71 -26.75 22.65
N ASN A 799 -8.96 -26.09 21.78
CA ASN A 799 -8.91 -26.39 20.35
C ASN A 799 -7.62 -27.15 20.04
N ALA A 800 -7.55 -28.42 20.43
CA ALA A 800 -6.39 -29.25 20.15
C ALA A 800 -6.23 -29.46 18.62
N ILE A 801 -5.04 -29.17 18.10
CA ILE A 801 -4.65 -29.54 16.74
C ILE A 801 -4.11 -30.98 16.78
N GLU A 802 -4.28 -31.73 15.70
CA GLU A 802 -3.70 -33.07 15.56
C GLU A 802 -2.20 -33.07 15.93
N GLY A 803 -1.81 -33.97 16.83
CA GLY A 803 -0.43 -34.06 17.34
C GLY A 803 -0.08 -33.10 18.47
N THR A 804 -1.03 -32.34 19.01
CA THR A 804 -0.84 -31.43 20.17
C THR A 804 -1.74 -31.77 21.35
N GLN A 805 -1.24 -31.52 22.55
CA GLN A 805 -1.99 -31.57 23.79
C GLN A 805 -2.21 -30.15 24.30
N THR A 806 -3.46 -29.81 24.57
CA THR A 806 -3.88 -28.53 25.12
C THR A 806 -4.52 -28.75 26.49
N ILE A 807 -4.17 -27.92 27.48
CA ILE A 807 -4.62 -28.05 28.86
C ILE A 807 -4.88 -26.65 29.44
N ALA A 808 -6.01 -26.50 30.15
CA ALA A 808 -6.26 -25.45 31.12
C ALA A 808 -6.47 -26.12 32.49
N GLU A 809 -5.64 -25.81 33.48
CA GLU A 809 -5.70 -26.45 34.80
C GLU A 809 -5.25 -25.52 35.94
N LEU A 810 -5.61 -25.86 37.17
CA LEU A 810 -5.03 -25.28 38.38
C LEU A 810 -3.70 -25.98 38.70
N TYR A 811 -2.62 -25.20 38.75
CA TYR A 811 -1.25 -25.69 38.84
C TYR A 811 -0.59 -25.33 40.19
N PRO A 812 -0.22 -26.32 41.02
CA PRO A 812 0.24 -26.06 42.40
C PRO A 812 1.73 -25.74 42.55
N ARG A 813 2.56 -25.98 41.52
CA ARG A 813 4.03 -25.94 41.67
C ARG A 813 4.63 -24.55 41.48
N ASP A 814 3.98 -23.69 40.71
CA ASP A 814 4.50 -22.38 40.34
C ASP A 814 3.37 -21.37 40.50
N LYS A 815 3.43 -20.62 41.60
CA LYS A 815 2.37 -19.73 42.06
C LYS A 815 2.97 -18.45 42.60
N LYS A 816 2.21 -17.36 42.51
CA LYS A 816 2.58 -16.04 43.02
C LYS A 816 2.01 -15.83 44.43
N SER A 817 0.78 -16.29 44.65
CA SER A 817 0.06 -16.28 45.94
C SER A 817 -0.76 -17.56 46.09
N GLY A 818 -1.28 -17.83 47.30
CA GLY A 818 -2.17 -18.96 47.53
C GLY A 818 -1.51 -20.33 47.32
N ASP A 819 -2.33 -21.32 46.95
CA ASP A 819 -1.92 -22.69 46.71
C ASP A 819 -1.84 -23.09 45.24
N PHE A 820 -2.55 -22.39 44.35
CA PHE A 820 -2.65 -22.72 42.93
C PHE A 820 -2.46 -21.48 42.03
N SER A 821 -2.32 -21.73 40.73
CA SER A 821 -2.41 -20.69 39.70
C SER A 821 -3.06 -21.29 38.45
N LEU A 822 -3.69 -20.48 37.60
CA LEU A 822 -4.22 -20.98 36.33
C LEU A 822 -3.10 -21.17 35.32
N ARG A 823 -2.89 -22.41 34.86
CA ARG A 823 -1.94 -22.73 33.79
C ARG A 823 -2.67 -23.02 32.48
N LEU A 824 -2.30 -22.30 31.44
CA LEU A 824 -2.63 -22.66 30.05
C LEU A 824 -1.39 -23.28 29.41
N LEU A 825 -1.53 -24.47 28.84
CA LEU A 825 -0.44 -25.24 28.23
C LEU A 825 -0.87 -25.76 26.87
N ALA A 826 0.01 -25.60 25.88
CA ALA A 826 -0.10 -26.24 24.58
C ALA A 826 1.26 -26.82 24.20
N ALA A 827 1.36 -28.14 24.08
CA ALA A 827 2.61 -28.83 23.78
C ALA A 827 2.41 -29.89 22.69
N PRO A 828 3.41 -30.16 21.84
CA PRO A 828 3.34 -31.26 20.88
C PRO A 828 3.42 -32.61 21.60
N LEU A 829 2.64 -33.59 21.16
CA LEU A 829 2.70 -34.98 21.63
C LEU A 829 3.98 -35.68 21.21
N SER A 830 4.63 -35.23 20.12
CA SER A 830 5.91 -35.76 19.63
C SER A 830 6.77 -34.64 19.06
N ARG A 831 8.08 -34.62 19.40
CA ARG A 831 9.03 -33.58 18.94
C ARG A 831 9.14 -33.46 17.41
N ASN A 832 8.82 -34.53 16.67
CA ASN A 832 8.91 -34.57 15.20
C ASN A 832 7.62 -34.12 14.48
N GLN A 833 6.54 -33.81 15.20
CA GLN A 833 5.24 -33.39 14.64
C GLN A 833 4.82 -32.03 15.21
N MET A 834 5.71 -31.03 15.19
CA MET A 834 5.33 -29.66 15.54
C MET A 834 4.58 -29.01 14.37
N PRO A 835 3.32 -28.59 14.54
CA PRO A 835 2.64 -27.74 13.57
C PRO A 835 3.42 -26.44 13.44
N VAL A 836 3.81 -26.09 12.20
CA VAL A 836 4.59 -24.87 11.92
C VAL A 836 3.74 -23.60 12.12
N HIS A 837 2.41 -23.71 12.00
CA HIS A 837 1.48 -22.61 12.12
C HIS A 837 0.21 -23.04 12.85
N ILE A 838 -0.23 -22.21 13.80
CA ILE A 838 -1.38 -22.48 14.67
C ILE A 838 -2.43 -21.40 14.42
N GLU A 839 -3.63 -21.81 14.02
CA GLU A 839 -4.75 -20.90 13.77
C GLU A 839 -5.61 -20.73 15.03
N GLY A 840 -5.70 -19.49 15.52
CA GLY A 840 -6.54 -19.13 16.65
C GLY A 840 -6.03 -19.61 18.01
N PRO A 841 -6.81 -19.39 19.08
CA PRO A 841 -6.44 -19.81 20.43
C PRO A 841 -6.57 -21.32 20.59
N LEU A 842 -5.48 -21.97 20.97
CA LEU A 842 -5.44 -23.40 21.35
C LEU A 842 -6.12 -23.65 22.69
N VAL A 843 -5.96 -22.70 23.61
CA VAL A 843 -6.62 -22.70 24.91
C VAL A 843 -7.17 -21.29 25.12
N LYS A 844 -8.43 -21.21 25.51
CA LYS A 844 -9.09 -19.95 25.87
C LYS A 844 -9.87 -20.15 27.15
N VAL A 845 -9.72 -19.24 28.09
CA VAL A 845 -10.45 -19.21 29.36
C VAL A 845 -11.11 -17.84 29.47
N THR A 846 -12.38 -17.81 29.89
CA THR A 846 -13.18 -16.59 29.95
C THR A 846 -13.86 -16.47 31.32
N THR A 847 -13.76 -15.29 31.91
CA THR A 847 -14.37 -14.99 33.21
C THR A 847 -15.91 -14.94 33.12
N PRO A 848 -16.61 -15.07 34.24
CA PRO A 848 -18.03 -14.74 34.31
C PRO A 848 -18.29 -13.26 33.93
N PRO A 849 -19.53 -12.93 33.51
CA PRO A 849 -19.92 -11.55 33.24
C PRO A 849 -19.95 -10.72 34.53
N LEU A 850 -19.16 -9.65 34.58
CA LEU A 850 -19.05 -8.75 35.73
C LEU A 850 -19.83 -7.47 35.46
N ALA A 851 -20.90 -7.22 36.22
CA ALA A 851 -21.75 -6.04 36.02
C ALA A 851 -20.99 -4.74 36.33
N VAL A 852 -20.89 -3.84 35.34
CA VAL A 852 -20.25 -2.53 35.49
C VAL A 852 -21.18 -1.43 34.99
N ARG A 853 -21.10 -0.24 35.60
CA ARG A 853 -22.00 0.89 35.32
C ARG A 853 -21.28 1.98 34.52
N SER A 854 -22.01 2.64 33.62
CA SER A 854 -21.49 3.81 32.89
C SER A 854 -20.91 4.85 33.84
N GLY A 855 -19.72 5.37 33.52
CA GLY A 855 -19.01 6.36 34.32
C GLY A 855 -18.11 5.80 35.43
N GLN A 856 -18.21 4.50 35.74
CA GLN A 856 -17.24 3.84 36.61
C GLN A 856 -15.87 3.73 35.93
N ILE A 857 -14.82 3.63 36.76
CA ILE A 857 -13.48 3.28 36.30
C ILE A 857 -13.15 1.91 36.87
N VAL A 858 -12.88 0.94 36.01
CA VAL A 858 -12.50 -0.42 36.42
C VAL A 858 -10.99 -0.54 36.38
N HIS A 859 -10.42 -1.17 37.39
CA HIS A 859 -9.02 -1.54 37.47
C HIS A 859 -8.88 -3.05 37.60
N VAL A 860 -8.29 -3.65 36.57
CA VAL A 860 -8.00 -5.07 36.48
C VAL A 860 -6.52 -5.25 36.82
N THR A 861 -6.23 -6.01 37.87
CA THR A 861 -4.87 -6.30 38.33
C THR A 861 -4.67 -7.80 38.46
N GLY A 862 -3.45 -8.28 38.26
CA GLY A 862 -3.09 -9.67 38.48
C GLY A 862 -1.64 -9.94 38.15
N TRP A 863 -1.27 -11.22 38.06
CA TRP A 863 0.08 -11.64 37.72
C TRP A 863 0.07 -12.63 36.58
N VAL A 864 1.13 -12.57 35.78
CA VAL A 864 1.33 -13.44 34.63
C VAL A 864 2.78 -13.93 34.57
N LYS A 865 2.99 -15.17 34.16
CA LYS A 865 4.32 -15.74 33.97
C LYS A 865 4.35 -16.61 32.71
N VAL A 866 5.29 -16.35 31.81
CA VAL A 866 5.54 -17.24 30.67
C VAL A 866 6.61 -18.26 31.06
N SER A 867 6.18 -19.48 31.37
CA SER A 867 7.08 -20.54 31.84
C SER A 867 7.89 -21.19 30.73
N SER A 868 7.33 -21.30 29.53
CA SER A 868 8.05 -21.72 28.33
C SER A 868 7.70 -20.80 27.18
N PRO A 869 8.68 -20.43 26.31
CA PRO A 869 8.44 -19.51 25.22
C PRO A 869 7.31 -20.00 24.32
N ILE A 870 6.47 -19.06 23.87
CA ILE A 870 5.29 -19.35 23.07
C ILE A 870 5.65 -19.20 21.59
N ILE A 871 5.42 -20.26 20.81
CA ILE A 871 5.83 -20.37 19.40
C ILE A 871 4.67 -20.82 18.50
N GLY A 872 4.79 -20.61 17.19
CA GLY A 872 3.82 -21.09 16.19
C GLY A 872 2.63 -20.16 15.94
N ASN A 873 2.48 -19.08 16.72
CA ASN A 873 1.55 -17.99 16.45
C ASN A 873 2.14 -16.65 16.94
N PRO A 874 2.18 -15.58 16.11
CA PRO A 874 2.77 -14.29 16.48
C PRO A 874 2.04 -13.57 17.62
N GLN A 875 0.77 -13.86 17.88
CA GLN A 875 0.01 -13.26 18.99
C GLN A 875 0.40 -13.83 20.36
N GLY A 876 1.07 -14.98 20.42
CA GLY A 876 1.49 -15.56 21.69
C GLY A 876 0.32 -15.87 22.61
N ALA A 877 0.49 -15.60 23.90
CA ALA A 877 -0.61 -15.57 24.85
C ALA A 877 -1.18 -14.16 24.97
N THR A 878 -2.51 -14.06 25.08
CA THR A 878 -3.22 -12.78 25.15
C THR A 878 -4.11 -12.67 26.38
N PHE A 879 -4.18 -11.45 26.92
CA PHE A 879 -5.12 -11.06 27.97
C PHE A 879 -5.91 -9.84 27.50
N GLN A 880 -7.22 -9.97 27.36
CA GLN A 880 -8.08 -8.91 26.83
C GLN A 880 -9.36 -8.72 27.64
N ASP A 881 -9.87 -7.50 27.64
CA ASP A 881 -11.15 -7.10 28.26
C ASP A 881 -12.21 -6.81 27.19
N SER A 882 -13.50 -6.93 27.54
CA SER A 882 -14.61 -6.67 26.61
C SER A 882 -14.83 -5.19 26.28
N ILE A 883 -14.24 -4.24 27.02
CA ILE A 883 -14.43 -2.80 26.80
C ILE A 883 -13.60 -2.32 25.61
N MET A 884 -12.32 -2.70 25.55
CA MET A 884 -11.40 -2.39 24.45
C MET A 884 -11.32 -3.51 23.41
N GLY A 885 -11.68 -4.74 23.78
CA GLY A 885 -11.56 -5.91 22.93
C GLY A 885 -10.10 -6.20 22.53
N PRO A 886 -9.87 -6.82 21.36
CA PRO A 886 -8.53 -7.18 20.89
C PRO A 886 -7.59 -5.99 20.72
N GLY A 887 -8.13 -4.79 20.47
CA GLY A 887 -7.33 -3.56 20.34
C GLY A 887 -6.70 -3.06 21.64
N GLY A 888 -7.13 -3.59 22.79
CA GLY A 888 -6.58 -3.31 24.12
C GLY A 888 -5.91 -4.52 24.78
N ALA A 889 -5.68 -5.60 24.04
CA ALA A 889 -5.10 -6.83 24.55
C ALA A 889 -3.61 -6.65 24.91
N LEU A 890 -3.17 -7.37 25.94
CA LEU A 890 -1.76 -7.57 26.27
C LEU A 890 -1.28 -8.89 25.66
N HIS A 891 -0.05 -8.93 25.15
CA HIS A 891 0.57 -10.06 24.47
C HIS A 891 1.87 -10.49 25.17
N TRP A 892 2.10 -11.80 25.26
CA TRP A 892 3.36 -12.36 25.77
C TRP A 892 3.84 -13.54 24.91
N ASN A 893 5.14 -13.53 24.60
CA ASN A 893 5.81 -14.55 23.78
C ASN A 893 7.05 -15.13 24.47
N LEU A 894 7.91 -14.24 24.97
CA LEU A 894 9.21 -14.61 25.55
C LEU A 894 9.04 -15.16 26.96
N GLN A 895 9.88 -16.13 27.32
CA GLN A 895 9.94 -16.68 28.67
C GLN A 895 10.27 -15.56 29.68
N SER A 896 9.49 -15.48 30.75
CA SER A 896 9.60 -14.42 31.74
C SER A 896 9.30 -14.91 33.16
N GLY A 897 9.77 -14.18 34.16
CA GLY A 897 9.29 -14.33 35.53
C GLY A 897 7.89 -13.73 35.72
N TRP A 898 7.38 -13.75 36.95
CA TRP A 898 6.09 -13.12 37.27
C TRP A 898 6.10 -11.62 36.99
N GLN A 899 5.22 -11.18 36.10
CA GLN A 899 4.97 -9.79 35.71
C GLN A 899 3.58 -9.36 36.15
N LYS A 900 3.42 -8.08 36.48
CA LYS A 900 2.14 -7.53 36.95
C LYS A 900 1.26 -7.13 35.76
N ILE A 901 0.03 -7.63 35.73
CA ILE A 901 -1.06 -7.12 34.89
C ILE A 901 -1.68 -5.93 35.63
N ASP A 902 -1.83 -4.80 34.93
CA ASP A 902 -2.44 -3.59 35.48
C ASP A 902 -3.15 -2.85 34.34
N LEU A 903 -4.48 -2.91 34.30
CA LEU A 903 -5.32 -2.26 33.29
C LEU A 903 -6.37 -1.38 33.96
N ILE A 904 -6.52 -0.16 33.49
CA ILE A 904 -7.51 0.81 33.94
C ILE A 904 -8.43 1.10 32.76
N ARG A 905 -9.76 1.03 32.94
CA ARG A 905 -10.77 1.23 31.90
C ARG A 905 -11.87 2.16 32.40
N GLU A 906 -12.20 3.19 31.62
CA GLU A 906 -13.42 3.99 31.86
C GLU A 906 -14.59 3.30 31.17
N VAL A 907 -15.65 3.02 31.92
CA VAL A 907 -16.81 2.27 31.44
C VAL A 907 -17.74 3.22 30.65
N PRO A 908 -17.90 3.05 29.33
CA PRO A 908 -18.68 3.97 28.50
C PRO A 908 -20.19 3.82 28.73
N GLN A 909 -20.66 2.58 28.81
CA GLN A 909 -22.06 2.21 28.96
C GLN A 909 -22.21 1.12 30.02
N THR A 910 -23.36 1.06 30.69
CA THR A 910 -23.67 -0.01 31.64
C THR A 910 -23.82 -1.33 30.90
N ASP A 911 -22.94 -2.28 31.20
CA ASP A 911 -22.85 -3.58 30.51
C ASP A 911 -22.06 -4.58 31.37
N ASN A 912 -21.91 -5.81 30.87
CA ASN A 912 -21.08 -6.83 31.50
C ASN A 912 -19.63 -6.78 30.99
N LEU A 913 -18.68 -6.61 31.91
CA LEU A 913 -17.26 -6.77 31.67
C LEU A 913 -16.89 -8.25 31.67
N ILE A 914 -16.16 -8.68 30.63
CA ILE A 914 -15.66 -10.05 30.48
C ILE A 914 -14.15 -9.96 30.20
N LEU A 915 -13.36 -10.79 30.88
CA LEU A 915 -11.93 -10.95 30.63
C LEU A 915 -11.69 -12.28 29.92
N THR A 916 -10.81 -12.27 28.92
CA THR A 916 -10.45 -13.46 28.15
C THR A 916 -8.94 -13.66 28.21
N LEU A 917 -8.53 -14.86 28.62
CA LEU A 917 -7.15 -15.31 28.67
C LEU A 917 -6.97 -16.37 27.58
N SER A 918 -6.05 -16.17 26.64
CA SER A 918 -5.86 -17.09 25.51
C SER A 918 -4.41 -17.47 25.32
N LEU A 919 -4.17 -18.69 24.88
CA LEU A 919 -2.88 -19.19 24.43
C LEU A 919 -3.01 -19.55 22.94
N ASN A 920 -2.45 -18.71 22.06
CA ASN A 920 -2.56 -18.87 20.60
C ASN A 920 -1.44 -19.71 19.99
N GLY A 921 -0.36 -19.96 20.73
CA GLY A 921 0.80 -20.75 20.28
C GLY A 921 1.11 -21.92 21.20
N MET A 922 2.07 -22.76 20.79
CA MET A 922 2.63 -23.81 21.66
C MET A 922 3.52 -23.17 22.71
N GLY A 923 3.26 -23.46 23.98
CA GLY A 923 3.99 -22.90 25.11
C GLY A 923 3.20 -23.06 26.40
N SER A 924 3.62 -22.36 27.45
CA SER A 924 2.98 -22.43 28.76
C SER A 924 2.99 -21.06 29.42
N ILE A 925 1.82 -20.64 29.88
CA ILE A 925 1.60 -19.39 30.59
C ILE A 925 0.79 -19.64 31.85
N LEU A 926 1.10 -18.90 32.92
CA LEU A 926 0.41 -18.94 34.19
C LEU A 926 -0.18 -17.58 34.53
N PHE A 927 -1.36 -17.59 35.15
CA PHE A 927 -2.05 -16.43 35.67
C PHE A 927 -2.39 -16.63 37.15
N ASP A 928 -2.26 -15.57 37.95
CA ASP A 928 -2.51 -15.62 39.39
C ASP A 928 -3.04 -14.28 39.93
N ASP A 929 -3.81 -14.31 41.03
CA ASP A 929 -4.38 -13.18 41.77
C ASP A 929 -5.07 -12.12 40.90
N LEU A 930 -5.93 -12.57 39.99
CA LEU A 930 -6.70 -11.71 39.11
C LEU A 930 -7.84 -11.02 39.87
N ARG A 931 -7.84 -9.69 39.90
CA ARG A 931 -8.84 -8.88 40.59
C ARG A 931 -9.41 -7.82 39.67
N VAL A 932 -10.69 -7.53 39.86
CA VAL A 932 -11.43 -6.49 39.16
C VAL A 932 -12.03 -5.54 40.19
N ILE A 933 -11.53 -4.32 40.24
CA ILE A 933 -11.92 -3.31 41.24
C ILE A 933 -12.63 -2.17 40.50
N ALA A 934 -13.86 -1.84 40.90
CA ALA A 934 -14.58 -0.71 40.36
C ALA A 934 -14.46 0.53 41.26
N TYR A 935 -14.17 1.67 40.65
CA TYR A 935 -14.14 2.99 41.27
C TYR A 935 -15.33 3.81 40.77
N THR A 936 -16.11 4.37 41.69
CA THR A 936 -17.21 5.28 41.36
C THR A 936 -16.81 6.73 41.65
N PRO A 937 -16.49 7.54 40.62
CA PRO A 937 -16.01 8.90 40.82
C PRO A 937 -17.12 9.83 41.36
N GLU A 938 -16.81 10.61 42.40
CA GLU A 938 -17.73 11.63 42.92
C GLU A 938 -17.94 12.78 41.91
N PRO A 939 -19.17 13.30 41.75
CA PRO A 939 -19.43 14.44 40.88
C PRO A 939 -18.67 15.70 41.37
N LYS A 940 -18.20 16.55 40.45
CA LYS A 940 -17.58 17.83 40.83
C LYS A 940 -18.63 18.69 41.55
N PRO A 941 -18.38 19.21 42.76
CA PRO A 941 -19.22 20.27 43.31
C PRO A 941 -19.10 21.49 42.36
N TYR A 942 -20.23 21.97 41.86
CA TYR A 942 -20.29 23.21 41.09
C TYR A 942 -19.81 24.35 41.99
N GLN A 943 -18.68 24.99 41.65
CA GLN A 943 -18.42 26.34 42.15
C GLN A 943 -19.37 27.28 41.40
N GLN A 944 -20.38 27.78 42.09
CA GLN A 944 -21.15 28.94 41.62
C GLN A 944 -20.14 30.07 41.38
N ILE A 945 -20.04 30.50 40.13
CA ILE A 945 -19.39 31.77 39.79
C ILE A 945 -20.33 32.85 40.32
N ASN A 946 -20.13 33.27 41.56
CA ASN A 946 -20.68 34.54 42.02
C ASN A 946 -19.96 35.62 41.21
N ALA A 947 -20.73 36.26 40.34
CA ALA A 947 -20.31 37.48 39.68
C ALA A 947 -20.09 38.57 40.73
N ALA A 948 -19.07 39.39 40.49
CA ALA A 948 -18.62 40.55 41.26
C ALA A 948 -17.87 40.24 42.56
N GLU A 949 -16.54 40.15 42.47
CA GLU A 949 -15.64 40.92 43.33
C GLU A 949 -14.26 41.03 42.68
N THR A 950 -13.75 42.26 42.63
CA THR A 950 -12.46 42.70 42.07
C THR A 950 -11.29 41.94 42.72
N PRO A 951 -10.22 41.55 41.97
CA PRO A 951 -9.14 40.75 42.56
C PRO A 951 -8.35 41.57 43.59
N PRO A 952 -8.08 41.03 44.80
CA PRO A 952 -7.10 41.64 45.67
C PRO A 952 -5.68 41.32 45.17
N LEU A 953 -4.81 42.30 45.38
CA LEU A 953 -3.39 42.30 45.05
C LEU A 953 -2.64 41.12 45.64
N LEU A 954 -1.63 40.67 44.87
CA LEU A 954 -0.58 39.73 45.25
C LEU A 954 -0.16 39.84 46.72
N GLN A 955 -0.44 38.79 47.49
CA GLN A 955 0.33 38.45 48.69
C GLN A 955 0.78 36.99 48.63
N SER A 956 2.09 36.84 48.83
CA SER A 956 2.93 35.68 49.14
C SER A 956 2.34 34.27 49.05
N ALA A 957 3.08 33.43 48.32
CA ALA A 957 2.93 32.00 48.20
C ALA A 957 2.81 31.25 49.54
N ASP A 958 1.74 30.47 49.68
CA ASP A 958 1.74 29.28 50.52
C ASP A 958 2.04 28.05 49.65
N GLU A 959 3.24 27.51 49.84
CA GLU A 959 3.89 26.45 49.05
C GLU A 959 3.30 25.02 49.19
N ASN A 960 2.14 24.83 49.84
CA ASN A 960 1.75 23.48 50.30
C ASN A 960 0.56 22.79 49.62
N SER A 961 0.19 23.16 48.40
CA SER A 961 -0.82 22.40 47.62
C SER A 961 -0.32 21.93 46.24
N SER A 962 0.87 21.33 46.20
CA SER A 962 1.32 20.64 44.99
C SER A 962 0.56 19.31 44.80
N GLY A 963 0.02 19.09 43.60
CA GLY A 963 -0.69 17.87 43.18
C GLY A 963 0.12 16.56 43.23
N PHE A 964 1.29 16.56 43.88
CA PHE A 964 2.19 15.42 44.05
C PHE A 964 1.71 14.38 45.08
N ASN A 965 0.66 14.67 45.86
CA ASN A 965 0.14 13.75 46.87
C ASN A 965 -1.00 12.83 46.39
N LEU A 966 -1.45 12.91 45.14
CA LEU A 966 -2.51 12.04 44.62
C LEU A 966 -2.02 10.64 44.23
N LEU A 967 -0.79 10.50 43.72
CA LEU A 967 -0.16 9.20 43.45
C LEU A 967 0.25 8.45 44.73
N LYS A 968 0.48 9.18 45.84
CA LYS A 968 0.75 8.61 47.17
C LYS A 968 -0.51 8.22 47.95
N LYS A 969 -1.72 8.54 47.41
CA LYS A 969 -3.03 8.19 47.99
C LYS A 969 -3.67 6.95 47.37
N LEU A 970 -3.04 6.35 46.36
CA LEU A 970 -3.22 4.91 46.11
C LEU A 970 -2.71 4.16 47.35
N PRO A 971 -3.32 3.04 47.77
CA PRO A 971 -2.79 2.24 48.87
C PRO A 971 -1.30 1.98 48.60
N LYS A 972 -0.45 2.37 49.57
CA LYS A 972 1.00 2.10 49.50
C LYS A 972 1.17 0.59 49.38
N LEU A 973 1.67 0.15 48.22
CA LEU A 973 2.29 -1.16 48.06
C LEU A 973 3.31 -1.33 49.19
N GLY A 974 3.30 -2.49 49.86
CA GLY A 974 4.22 -2.81 50.94
C GLY A 974 5.69 -2.64 50.52
N PRO A 975 6.62 -2.51 51.47
CA PRO A 975 8.03 -2.27 51.18
C PRO A 975 8.57 -3.34 50.22
N PHE A 976 9.33 -2.90 49.22
CA PHE A 976 10.13 -3.75 48.34
C PHE A 976 10.99 -4.68 49.21
N PRO A 977 10.92 -6.01 49.04
CA PRO A 977 12.04 -6.84 49.44
C PRO A 977 13.20 -6.48 48.51
N GLU A 978 14.30 -6.00 49.10
CA GLU A 978 15.61 -6.04 48.46
C GLU A 978 15.81 -7.47 47.92
N LYS A 979 16.14 -7.58 46.63
CA LYS A 979 16.41 -8.88 46.01
C LYS A 979 17.55 -9.58 46.76
N PRO A 980 17.56 -10.93 46.81
CA PRO A 980 18.65 -11.67 47.44
C PRO A 980 20.01 -11.39 46.78
#